data_AF-A0A969UZ27-F1
#
_entry.id   AF-A0A969UZ27-F1
#
_cell.length_a   1.000
_cell.length_b   1.000
_cell.length_c   1.000
_cell.angle_alpha   90.00
_cell.angle_beta   90.00
_cell.angle_gamma   90.00
#
_symmetry.space_group_name_H-M   'P 1'
#
loop_
_entity.id
_entity.type
_entity.pdbx_description
1 polymer ?
#
loop_
_entity_poly.entity_id
_entity_poly.type
_entity_poly.pdbx_seq_one_letter_code
_entity_poly.pdbx_strand_id
1 'polypeptide(L)'
;MIGRNALNLRLSRVQSSVELLRDRVQNVEASNYELRTFQDQVTTAGVVPQARTRPPVSAVAIAPETHQNSHQNSHPSAHLEPRRPGRRPPPLHRADYSGDIPYFDVLEKDHYSDLHLLSQAQMENVVQLQEVATDIDLGLAETQQVARSLNQTLKQLQLKVTQTRMRPLADLMGRFPRMMRDLSVEYGKSVELKSYGGGTLIDRAILEALSDPLLHLLRNGFDHGIEQPEVRAAQGKPAQGLIEIRAAHRGSQTIIQVRDDGAGINLDKIRARAYEMGISTDKIEQATEAELLNLIFEPGFSTAELVTDLSGRGVGMDVVRTNLQQVRGEVKVETYPGEGTLFTLSVPFTLSVLRVLVVESQGLVIAFPTDEIAEMVFPEPEVLCTSAGQTLLHWNDQMVPILNLGQYLRFNCPQRSPETQESPKIDVPSVLVLRQGKTWIGLQIDRFWGEQEVAVRPIEGILPLPQGFAGSTILGDGRVVPLVDTERLLERLSQASQPRTSQLAATQLAATQLTVSEHEPSPVQAAALASPGSHRGNPIGNPMSTPSQRPTVMVVDDSVHVRRFLALNLERVGYQVIQATDGQDAMEKLTKSRKPVNAMVCDLEMPRLDGYGVLSEVRSHPQWKALPVIMLTSRSSEKHRRLAMNLGASAYFSKPYNEQVLLGSLQSLLQSALPL
;
A
#
# COMPACT_ATOMS: atom_id res chain seq x y z
N MET A 1 4.18 -9.13 -9.31
CA MET A 1 4.63 -8.41 -8.11
C MET A 1 4.05 -8.93 -6.79
N ILE A 2 2.93 -9.67 -6.77
CA ILE A 2 2.23 -10.08 -5.52
C ILE A 2 3.14 -10.66 -4.43
N GLY A 3 4.03 -11.63 -4.74
CA GLY A 3 4.95 -12.20 -3.75
C GLY A 3 6.11 -11.30 -3.28
N ARG A 4 6.29 -10.10 -3.86
CA ARG A 4 7.51 -9.25 -3.70
C ARG A 4 7.80 -8.86 -2.26
N ASN A 5 6.76 -8.49 -1.50
CA ASN A 5 6.92 -8.03 -0.12
C ASN A 5 6.73 -9.19 0.86
N ALA A 6 5.71 -10.04 0.63
CA ALA A 6 5.41 -11.18 1.49
C ALA A 6 6.58 -12.18 1.63
N LEU A 7 7.37 -12.43 0.56
CA LEU A 7 8.56 -13.28 0.66
C LEU A 7 9.64 -12.65 1.54
N ASN A 8 10.00 -11.38 1.32
CA ASN A 8 11.04 -10.70 2.12
C ASN A 8 10.63 -10.54 3.60
N LEU A 9 9.35 -10.26 3.87
CA LEU A 9 8.83 -10.17 5.24
C LEU A 9 8.77 -11.54 5.94
N ARG A 10 8.43 -12.62 5.21
CA ARG A 10 8.50 -13.99 5.74
C ARG A 10 9.94 -14.42 5.99
N LEU A 11 10.87 -14.14 5.08
CA LEU A 11 12.31 -14.36 5.26
C LEU A 11 12.83 -13.66 6.52
N SER A 12 12.52 -12.37 6.70
CA SER A 12 12.92 -11.61 7.89
C SER A 12 12.35 -12.19 9.18
N ARG A 13 11.07 -12.64 9.19
CA ARG A 13 10.51 -13.36 10.34
C ARG A 13 11.23 -14.69 10.61
N VAL A 14 11.58 -15.46 9.57
CA VAL A 14 12.35 -16.70 9.74
C VAL A 14 13.75 -16.40 10.30
N GLN A 15 14.47 -15.38 9.79
CA GLN A 15 15.76 -14.95 10.36
C GLN A 15 15.65 -14.67 11.86
N SER A 16 14.70 -13.81 12.28
CA SER A 16 14.49 -13.51 13.70
C SER A 16 14.08 -14.72 14.55
N SER A 17 13.49 -15.75 13.93
CA SER A 17 13.12 -17.00 14.61
C SER A 17 14.32 -17.95 14.77
N VAL A 18 15.26 -17.93 13.82
CA VAL A 18 16.51 -18.71 13.86
C VAL A 18 17.54 -18.07 14.78
N GLU A 19 17.63 -16.73 14.80
CA GLU A 19 18.41 -15.98 15.80
C GLU A 19 17.92 -16.28 17.22
N LEU A 20 16.61 -16.18 17.47
CA LEU A 20 16.02 -16.52 18.78
C LEU A 20 16.15 -18.01 19.14
N LEU A 21 16.22 -18.91 18.15
CA LEU A 21 16.57 -20.32 18.37
C LEU A 21 18.03 -20.48 18.79
N ARG A 22 18.96 -19.79 18.09
CA ARG A 22 20.41 -19.80 18.37
C ARG A 22 20.70 -19.32 19.79
N ASP A 23 20.12 -18.20 20.19
CA ASP A 23 20.24 -17.68 21.56
C ASP A 23 19.73 -18.68 22.60
N ARG A 24 18.58 -19.33 22.34
CA ARG A 24 18.04 -20.37 23.23
C ARG A 24 18.94 -21.59 23.33
N VAL A 25 19.54 -22.03 22.23
CA VAL A 25 20.49 -23.16 22.23
C VAL A 25 21.74 -22.82 23.05
N GLN A 26 22.32 -21.62 22.89
CA GLN A 26 23.46 -21.18 23.68
C GLN A 26 23.16 -21.09 25.19
N ASN A 27 21.95 -20.65 25.57
CA ASN A 27 21.52 -20.67 26.97
C ASN A 27 21.38 -22.11 27.53
N VAL A 28 20.98 -23.08 26.70
CA VAL A 28 20.92 -24.51 27.08
C VAL A 28 22.33 -25.13 27.18
N GLU A 29 23.28 -24.72 26.34
CA GLU A 29 24.70 -25.10 26.46
C GLU A 29 25.31 -24.61 27.77
N ALA A 30 25.14 -23.32 28.09
CA ALA A 30 25.59 -22.76 29.36
C ALA A 30 25.00 -23.50 30.57
N SER A 31 23.69 -23.76 30.54
CA SER A 31 22.99 -24.53 31.58
C SER A 31 23.54 -25.97 31.72
N ASN A 32 23.87 -26.65 30.62
CA ASN A 32 24.46 -28.00 30.67
C ASN A 32 25.90 -27.98 31.20
N TYR A 33 26.67 -26.94 30.89
CA TYR A 33 28.04 -26.77 31.39
C TYR A 33 28.04 -26.51 32.92
N GLU A 34 27.11 -25.70 33.42
CA GLU A 34 26.90 -25.52 34.86
C GLU A 34 26.47 -26.83 35.54
N LEU A 35 25.54 -27.59 34.96
CA LEU A 35 25.13 -28.90 35.50
C LEU A 35 26.29 -29.92 35.54
N ARG A 36 27.15 -29.96 34.51
CA ARG A 36 28.35 -30.82 34.52
C ARG A 36 29.36 -30.39 35.57
N THR A 37 29.72 -29.11 35.63
CA THR A 37 30.68 -28.62 36.63
C THR A 37 30.17 -28.78 38.06
N PHE A 38 28.85 -28.74 38.29
CA PHE A 38 28.23 -29.11 39.56
C PHE A 38 28.32 -30.62 39.86
N GLN A 39 28.10 -31.50 38.88
CA GLN A 39 28.28 -32.95 39.04
C GLN A 39 29.74 -33.34 39.31
N ASP A 40 30.70 -32.73 38.62
CA ASP A 40 32.14 -32.95 38.85
C ASP A 40 32.55 -32.50 40.26
N GLN A 41 31.96 -31.40 40.77
CA GLN A 41 32.15 -30.95 42.16
C GLN A 41 31.51 -31.91 43.17
N VAL A 42 30.29 -32.39 42.93
CA VAL A 42 29.60 -33.33 43.83
C VAL A 42 30.31 -34.69 43.89
N THR A 43 30.82 -35.20 42.76
CA THR A 43 31.57 -36.46 42.72
C THR A 43 32.97 -36.34 43.33
N THR A 44 33.68 -35.23 43.13
CA THR A 44 34.99 -35.01 43.79
C THR A 44 34.85 -34.70 45.29
N ALA A 45 33.77 -34.06 45.74
CA ALA A 45 33.50 -33.79 47.15
C ALA A 45 33.25 -35.06 48.00
N GLY A 46 33.02 -36.22 47.38
CA GLY A 46 32.95 -37.51 48.07
C GLY A 46 34.28 -37.98 48.67
N VAL A 47 35.41 -37.43 48.24
CA VAL A 47 36.75 -37.82 48.73
C VAL A 47 37.26 -36.83 49.78
N VAL A 48 37.16 -37.23 51.05
CA VAL A 48 37.56 -36.39 52.20
C VAL A 48 39.10 -36.27 52.33
N PRO A 49 39.69 -35.06 52.26
CA PRO A 49 41.06 -34.81 52.68
C PRO A 49 41.11 -34.62 54.20
N GLN A 50 41.99 -35.35 54.89
CA GLN A 50 42.13 -35.23 56.34
C GLN A 50 42.94 -34.00 56.79
N ALA A 51 42.65 -33.56 58.02
CA ALA A 51 43.49 -32.77 58.92
C ALA A 51 43.95 -31.35 58.46
N ARG A 52 43.45 -30.33 59.18
CA ARG A 52 44.04 -28.98 59.20
C ARG A 52 45.29 -28.95 60.07
N THR A 53 46.35 -28.27 59.61
CA THR A 53 47.40 -27.67 60.46
C THR A 53 47.55 -26.18 60.14
N ARG A 54 48.29 -25.42 60.98
CA ARG A 54 48.25 -23.95 61.02
C ARG A 54 49.31 -23.26 60.12
N PRO A 55 49.09 -21.99 59.72
CA PRO A 55 49.96 -21.22 58.81
C PRO A 55 51.20 -20.67 59.53
N PRO A 56 52.16 -20.08 58.78
CA PRO A 56 52.30 -18.62 58.87
C PRO A 56 52.82 -17.86 57.60
N VAL A 57 52.43 -16.58 57.51
CA VAL A 57 53.27 -15.40 57.16
C VAL A 57 53.78 -15.16 55.71
N SER A 58 53.18 -14.12 55.10
CA SER A 58 53.80 -12.97 54.39
C SER A 58 54.49 -13.05 53.01
N ALA A 59 53.98 -12.14 52.15
CA ALA A 59 54.72 -11.06 51.47
C ALA A 59 55.32 -11.21 50.05
N VAL A 60 54.77 -10.34 49.18
CA VAL A 60 55.46 -9.50 48.18
C VAL A 60 55.96 -10.15 46.87
N ALA A 61 55.59 -9.44 45.80
CA ALA A 61 55.86 -9.70 44.39
C ALA A 61 57.35 -9.79 44.02
N ILE A 62 57.61 -10.34 42.81
CA ILE A 62 58.27 -9.62 41.71
C ILE A 62 58.09 -10.42 40.40
N ALA A 63 57.81 -9.71 39.30
CA ALA A 63 57.88 -10.17 37.90
C ALA A 63 59.13 -9.49 37.27
N PRO A 64 59.71 -9.89 36.10
CA PRO A 64 58.98 -10.34 34.91
C PRO A 64 59.77 -11.32 33.98
N GLU A 65 59.44 -11.32 32.68
CA GLU A 65 60.33 -11.62 31.52
C GLU A 65 60.79 -13.09 31.27
N THR A 66 61.11 -13.56 30.03
CA THR A 66 60.67 -13.21 28.64
C THR A 66 61.03 -14.36 27.67
N HIS A 67 60.30 -14.47 26.54
CA HIS A 67 60.73 -15.16 25.28
C HIS A 67 61.11 -16.66 25.41
N GLN A 68 61.41 -17.48 24.37
CA GLN A 68 61.23 -17.50 22.90
C GLN A 68 60.43 -18.79 22.57
N ASN A 69 59.61 -18.97 21.51
CA ASN A 69 59.68 -18.66 20.07
C ASN A 69 60.50 -19.65 19.18
N SER A 70 59.84 -20.72 18.71
CA SER A 70 60.09 -21.53 17.48
C SER A 70 59.01 -22.63 17.39
N HIS A 71 58.33 -22.92 16.27
CA HIS A 71 58.78 -23.53 15.00
C HIS A 71 59.35 -24.96 15.19
N GLN A 72 58.95 -26.01 14.44
CA GLN A 72 58.52 -26.02 13.02
C GLN A 72 57.68 -27.27 12.61
N ASN A 73 57.12 -27.22 11.38
CA ASN A 73 56.43 -28.23 10.55
C ASN A 73 56.82 -29.73 10.74
N SER A 74 55.96 -30.72 10.44
CA SER A 74 55.61 -31.12 9.04
C SER A 74 54.59 -32.27 8.91
N HIS A 75 54.32 -32.74 7.67
CA HIS A 75 53.13 -33.50 7.22
C HIS A 75 53.22 -35.06 7.30
N PRO A 76 52.11 -35.82 7.10
CA PRO A 76 51.97 -37.23 7.51
C PRO A 76 51.98 -38.29 6.37
N SER A 77 52.11 -39.57 6.76
CA SER A 77 51.74 -40.82 6.04
C SER A 77 52.01 -42.05 6.95
N ALA A 78 51.40 -43.24 6.83
CA ALA A 78 50.14 -43.68 6.21
C ALA A 78 49.77 -45.12 6.69
N HIS A 79 48.48 -45.47 6.63
CA HIS A 79 47.85 -46.80 6.44
C HIS A 79 48.27 -48.11 7.20
N LEU A 80 47.20 -48.86 7.53
CA LEU A 80 47.00 -50.34 7.48
C LEU A 80 47.05 -51.23 8.74
N GLU A 81 46.10 -52.17 8.72
CA GLU A 81 45.62 -53.17 9.70
C GLU A 81 46.24 -54.59 9.46
N PRO A 82 45.76 -55.71 10.09
CA PRO A 82 45.44 -56.00 11.51
C PRO A 82 45.98 -57.38 11.98
N ARG A 83 45.69 -57.82 13.23
CA ARG A 83 45.13 -59.19 13.56
C ARG A 83 44.86 -59.44 15.07
N ARG A 84 44.01 -60.45 15.35
CA ARG A 84 43.60 -61.06 16.64
C ARG A 84 43.86 -62.61 16.57
N PRO A 85 43.42 -63.51 17.51
CA PRO A 85 43.17 -63.49 18.99
C PRO A 85 43.84 -64.69 19.76
N GLY A 86 43.62 -64.89 21.08
CA GLY A 86 43.80 -66.25 21.68
C GLY A 86 43.76 -66.55 23.21
N ARG A 87 42.56 -66.86 23.77
CA ARG A 87 42.22 -67.86 24.84
C ARG A 87 42.75 -67.80 26.32
N ARG A 88 41.98 -68.48 27.21
CA ARG A 88 42.10 -68.81 28.67
C ARG A 88 42.71 -70.24 28.88
N PRO A 89 42.79 -70.94 30.07
CA PRO A 89 42.32 -70.78 31.48
C PRO A 89 43.51 -70.93 32.52
N PRO A 90 43.51 -71.51 33.77
CA PRO A 90 42.53 -72.21 34.68
C PRO A 90 42.46 -71.69 36.18
N PRO A 91 41.73 -72.36 37.12
CA PRO A 91 41.44 -71.85 38.49
C PRO A 91 41.67 -72.82 39.71
N LEU A 92 41.37 -72.38 40.96
CA LEU A 92 40.63 -73.08 42.08
C LEU A 92 41.18 -72.88 43.53
N HIS A 93 40.28 -72.46 44.46
CA HIS A 93 40.16 -72.76 45.92
C HIS A 93 41.35 -72.55 46.92
N ARG A 94 41.17 -72.36 48.25
CA ARG A 94 39.99 -72.38 49.17
C ARG A 94 40.23 -71.48 50.43
N ALA A 95 39.14 -71.06 51.11
CA ALA A 95 38.95 -70.61 52.53
C ALA A 95 40.15 -70.14 53.39
N ASP A 96 40.07 -69.03 54.12
CA ASP A 96 39.35 -68.91 55.41
C ASP A 96 38.85 -67.48 55.76
N TYR A 97 38.10 -67.34 56.87
CA TYR A 97 37.41 -66.11 57.32
C TYR A 97 38.09 -65.43 58.54
N SER A 98 38.31 -64.12 58.48
CA SER A 98 37.93 -63.13 59.54
C SER A 98 38.51 -61.73 59.26
N GLY A 99 37.75 -60.67 59.57
CA GLY A 99 38.22 -59.28 59.63
C GLY A 99 37.50 -58.34 58.65
N ASP A 100 37.00 -57.21 59.16
CA ASP A 100 36.33 -56.19 58.35
C ASP A 100 37.31 -55.46 57.44
N ILE A 101 37.12 -55.64 56.14
CA ILE A 101 37.59 -54.74 55.10
C ILE A 101 36.34 -54.39 54.29
N PRO A 102 35.94 -53.10 54.19
CA PRO A 102 34.98 -52.69 53.17
C PRO A 102 35.56 -53.07 51.81
N TYR A 103 34.99 -54.09 51.18
CA TYR A 103 35.43 -54.58 49.88
C TYR A 103 35.22 -53.45 48.89
N PHE A 104 36.32 -52.79 48.50
CA PHE A 104 36.33 -51.71 47.53
C PHE A 104 35.82 -52.30 46.22
N ASP A 105 34.56 -52.03 45.87
CA ASP A 105 33.99 -52.65 44.68
C ASP A 105 34.66 -52.05 43.45
N VAL A 106 35.43 -52.89 42.75
CA VAL A 106 36.17 -52.50 41.55
C VAL A 106 35.20 -52.24 40.38
N LEU A 107 33.89 -52.39 40.59
CA LEU A 107 32.77 -52.00 39.71
C LEU A 107 32.03 -50.71 40.13
N GLU A 108 32.49 -49.97 41.16
CA GLU A 108 32.06 -48.56 41.36
C GLU A 108 32.71 -47.60 40.34
N LYS A 109 33.49 -48.13 39.39
CA LYS A 109 33.94 -47.40 38.21
C LYS A 109 33.12 -47.82 36.99
N ASP A 110 32.71 -46.82 36.20
CA ASP A 110 31.83 -46.92 35.02
C ASP A 110 30.33 -47.17 35.31
N HIS A 111 29.86 -46.82 36.51
CA HIS A 111 28.45 -46.41 36.68
C HIS A 111 28.22 -45.06 35.97
N TYR A 112 27.96 -45.12 34.67
CA TYR A 112 27.34 -44.03 33.93
C TYR A 112 25.94 -43.77 34.51
N SER A 113 25.86 -42.83 35.46
CA SER A 113 24.58 -42.36 36.00
C SER A 113 23.64 -41.99 34.85
N ASP A 114 22.34 -42.29 34.99
CA ASP A 114 21.33 -41.93 34.00
C ASP A 114 21.34 -40.43 33.65
N LEU A 115 21.76 -39.58 34.61
CA LEU A 115 21.95 -38.14 34.40
C LEU A 115 23.15 -37.81 33.48
N HIS A 116 24.21 -38.61 33.47
CA HIS A 116 25.33 -38.44 32.54
C HIS A 116 24.92 -38.84 31.12
N LEU A 117 24.17 -39.95 30.98
CA LEU A 117 23.59 -40.37 29.70
C LEU A 117 22.59 -39.32 29.17
N LEU A 118 21.77 -38.73 30.05
CA LEU A 118 20.91 -37.59 29.72
C LEU A 118 21.70 -36.34 29.31
N SER A 119 22.79 -36.00 30.00
CA SER A 119 23.66 -34.86 29.62
C SER A 119 24.32 -35.10 28.26
N GLN A 120 24.83 -36.30 28.00
CA GLN A 120 25.41 -36.65 26.70
C GLN A 120 24.36 -36.60 25.58
N ALA A 121 23.18 -37.18 25.78
CA ALA A 121 22.08 -37.10 24.83
C ALA A 121 21.57 -35.66 24.62
N GLN A 122 21.54 -34.81 25.66
CA GLN A 122 21.22 -33.40 25.48
C GLN A 122 22.29 -32.67 24.65
N MET A 123 23.58 -32.93 24.88
CA MET A 123 24.66 -32.34 24.09
C MET A 123 24.58 -32.77 22.61
N GLU A 124 24.25 -34.03 22.35
CA GLU A 124 24.09 -34.59 21.01
C GLU A 124 22.86 -33.98 20.29
N ASN A 125 21.74 -33.81 20.99
CA ASN A 125 20.58 -33.06 20.49
C ASN A 125 20.88 -31.57 20.25
N VAL A 126 21.70 -30.93 21.10
CA VAL A 126 22.13 -29.54 20.93
C VAL A 126 22.97 -29.36 19.66
N VAL A 127 23.93 -30.26 19.40
CA VAL A 127 24.73 -30.23 18.17
C VAL A 127 23.84 -30.43 16.93
N GLN A 128 22.89 -31.36 16.97
CA GLN A 128 21.92 -31.54 15.88
C GLN A 128 21.03 -30.31 15.67
N LEU A 129 20.64 -29.60 16.73
CA LEU A 129 19.91 -28.33 16.62
C LEU A 129 20.77 -27.19 16.04
N GLN A 130 22.07 -27.16 16.32
CA GLN A 130 23.01 -26.21 15.70
C GLN A 130 23.23 -26.50 14.21
N GLU A 131 23.35 -27.78 13.83
CA GLU A 131 23.44 -28.23 12.43
C GLU A 131 22.18 -27.81 11.66
N VAL A 132 20.99 -28.18 12.16
CA VAL A 132 19.70 -27.78 11.56
C VAL A 132 19.52 -26.26 11.50
N ALA A 133 19.93 -25.51 12.52
CA ALA A 133 19.88 -24.04 12.48
C ALA A 133 20.80 -23.46 11.40
N THR A 134 21.98 -24.05 11.21
CA THR A 134 22.96 -23.62 10.19
C THR A 134 22.49 -23.97 8.77
N ASP A 135 21.88 -25.13 8.57
CA ASP A 135 21.24 -25.51 7.30
C ASP A 135 20.06 -24.58 6.95
N ILE A 136 19.26 -24.19 7.95
CA ILE A 136 18.19 -23.21 7.76
C ILE A 136 18.76 -21.84 7.39
N ASP A 137 19.79 -21.34 8.11
CA ASP A 137 20.48 -20.08 7.76
C ASP A 137 20.98 -20.10 6.30
N LEU A 138 21.59 -21.20 5.87
CA LEU A 138 22.18 -21.36 4.54
C LEU A 138 21.10 -21.42 3.44
N GLY A 139 20.06 -22.25 3.61
CA GLY A 139 18.93 -22.32 2.69
C GLY A 139 18.11 -21.01 2.64
N LEU A 140 18.09 -20.25 3.74
CA LEU A 140 17.46 -18.92 3.81
C LEU A 140 18.28 -17.86 3.06
N ALA A 141 19.62 -17.94 3.12
CA ALA A 141 20.52 -17.11 2.31
C ALA A 141 20.42 -17.43 0.81
N GLU A 142 20.34 -18.71 0.42
CA GLU A 142 20.05 -19.12 -0.97
C GLU A 142 18.69 -18.60 -1.43
N THR A 143 17.66 -18.72 -0.60
CA THR A 143 16.31 -18.20 -0.90
C THR A 143 16.33 -16.68 -1.07
N GLN A 144 17.12 -15.95 -0.27
CA GLN A 144 17.35 -14.52 -0.49
C GLN A 144 18.04 -14.24 -1.85
N GLN A 145 19.06 -15.02 -2.23
CA GLN A 145 19.75 -14.83 -3.50
C GLN A 145 18.84 -15.11 -4.71
N VAL A 146 18.04 -16.17 -4.66
CA VAL A 146 17.02 -16.49 -5.68
C VAL A 146 15.97 -15.38 -5.75
N ALA A 147 15.47 -14.90 -4.61
CA ALA A 147 14.50 -13.80 -4.57
C ALA A 147 15.07 -12.49 -5.12
N ARG A 148 16.34 -12.15 -4.84
CA ARG A 148 17.03 -10.97 -5.39
C ARG A 148 17.18 -11.09 -6.91
N SER A 149 17.62 -12.24 -7.41
CA SER A 149 17.76 -12.53 -8.85
C SER A 149 16.42 -12.42 -9.59
N LEU A 150 15.37 -13.09 -9.08
CA LEU A 150 14.03 -13.04 -9.65
C LEU A 150 13.46 -11.61 -9.70
N ASN A 151 13.72 -10.78 -8.68
CA ASN A 151 13.33 -9.37 -8.69
C ASN A 151 14.10 -8.56 -9.75
N GLN A 152 15.39 -8.82 -9.97
CA GLN A 152 16.15 -8.18 -11.06
C GLN A 152 15.61 -8.59 -12.44
N THR A 153 15.36 -9.88 -12.68
CA THR A 153 14.77 -10.38 -13.93
C THR A 153 13.38 -9.79 -14.17
N LEU A 154 12.54 -9.70 -13.13
CA LEU A 154 11.21 -9.10 -13.21
C LEU A 154 11.27 -7.60 -13.58
N LYS A 155 12.20 -6.84 -13.00
CA LYS A 155 12.43 -5.42 -13.36
C LYS A 155 12.88 -5.28 -14.83
N GLN A 156 13.79 -6.14 -15.30
CA GLN A 156 14.20 -6.13 -16.71
C GLN A 156 13.05 -6.48 -17.66
N LEU A 157 12.21 -7.47 -17.32
CA LEU A 157 11.05 -7.85 -18.12
C LEU A 157 10.00 -6.72 -18.16
N GLN A 158 9.71 -6.10 -17.01
CA GLN A 158 8.81 -4.94 -16.92
C GLN A 158 9.32 -3.76 -17.76
N LEU A 159 10.62 -3.44 -17.71
CA LEU A 159 11.20 -2.39 -18.54
C LEU A 159 11.05 -2.71 -20.04
N LYS A 160 11.30 -3.95 -20.47
CA LYS A 160 11.10 -4.38 -21.86
C LYS A 160 9.63 -4.33 -22.31
N VAL A 161 8.69 -4.73 -21.45
CA VAL A 161 7.23 -4.64 -21.71
C VAL A 161 6.73 -3.18 -21.70
N THR A 162 7.42 -2.29 -21.00
CA THR A 162 7.15 -0.84 -21.09
C THR A 162 7.72 -0.29 -22.39
N GLN A 163 8.95 -0.68 -22.78
CA GLN A 163 9.59 -0.29 -24.03
C GLN A 163 8.77 -0.64 -25.28
N THR A 164 8.08 -1.79 -25.32
CA THR A 164 7.20 -2.16 -26.45
C THR A 164 5.91 -1.33 -26.56
N ARG A 165 5.56 -0.55 -25.53
CA ARG A 165 4.47 0.46 -25.58
C ARG A 165 4.95 1.85 -26.00
N MET A 166 6.26 2.11 -25.96
CA MET A 166 6.81 3.43 -26.23
C MET A 166 6.81 3.73 -27.73
N ARG A 167 6.81 5.03 -28.05
CA ARG A 167 7.06 5.56 -29.38
C ARG A 167 8.15 6.63 -29.32
N PRO A 168 8.93 6.84 -30.40
CA PRO A 168 9.90 7.93 -30.46
C PRO A 168 9.16 9.27 -30.56
N LEU A 169 9.66 10.28 -29.85
CA LEU A 169 9.12 11.65 -29.93
C LEU A 169 9.15 12.22 -31.36
N ALA A 170 10.01 11.68 -32.24
CA ALA A 170 10.06 11.99 -33.68
C ALA A 170 8.71 11.84 -34.40
N ASP A 171 7.84 10.90 -33.99
CA ASP A 171 6.49 10.70 -34.59
C ASP A 171 5.60 11.96 -34.47
N LEU A 172 5.86 12.75 -33.43
CA LEU A 172 5.20 14.02 -33.11
C LEU A 172 6.00 15.19 -33.71
N MET A 173 7.32 15.24 -33.48
CA MET A 173 8.19 16.33 -33.96
C MET A 173 8.20 16.46 -35.48
N GLY A 174 8.09 15.36 -36.24
CA GLY A 174 8.11 15.37 -37.71
C GLY A 174 6.98 16.19 -38.37
N ARG A 175 5.96 16.61 -37.60
CA ARG A 175 4.86 17.45 -38.07
C ARG A 175 5.21 18.95 -38.03
N PHE A 176 5.98 19.38 -37.03
CA PHE A 176 6.24 20.80 -36.75
C PHE A 176 7.02 21.54 -37.87
N PRO A 177 8.02 20.94 -38.56
CA PRO A 177 8.72 21.63 -39.66
C PRO A 177 7.85 21.98 -40.87
N ARG A 178 6.63 21.46 -40.99
CA ARG A 178 5.66 21.90 -42.00
C ARG A 178 4.87 23.10 -41.49
N MET A 179 4.17 22.94 -40.36
CA MET A 179 3.41 24.00 -39.70
C MET A 179 4.22 25.29 -39.50
N MET A 180 5.50 25.20 -39.09
CA MET A 180 6.37 26.37 -38.94
C MET A 180 6.68 27.08 -40.26
N ARG A 181 6.71 26.37 -41.39
CA ARG A 181 6.87 26.99 -42.74
C ARG A 181 5.56 27.60 -43.23
N ASP A 182 4.44 26.93 -42.98
CA ASP A 182 3.11 27.40 -43.35
C ASP A 182 2.83 28.75 -42.63
N LEU A 183 3.06 28.82 -41.31
CA LEU A 183 3.01 30.08 -40.54
C LEU A 183 4.04 31.12 -41.01
N SER A 184 5.27 30.69 -41.36
CA SER A 184 6.31 31.59 -41.85
C SER A 184 5.93 32.27 -43.17
N VAL A 185 5.22 31.57 -44.06
CA VAL A 185 4.67 32.13 -45.30
C VAL A 185 3.45 33.00 -45.04
N GLU A 186 2.56 32.62 -44.11
CA GLU A 186 1.34 33.36 -43.78
C GLU A 186 1.61 34.70 -43.08
N TYR A 187 2.54 34.73 -42.12
CA TYR A 187 2.84 35.89 -41.27
C TYR A 187 4.15 36.61 -41.60
N GLY A 188 4.89 36.15 -42.61
CA GLY A 188 6.12 36.79 -43.11
C GLY A 188 7.36 36.68 -42.19
N LYS A 189 7.27 36.00 -41.04
CA LYS A 189 8.38 35.82 -40.09
C LYS A 189 9.28 34.66 -40.53
N SER A 190 10.59 34.88 -40.69
CA SER A 190 11.55 33.80 -40.95
C SER A 190 11.96 33.10 -39.65
N VAL A 191 11.76 31.77 -39.55
CA VAL A 191 12.09 30.98 -38.35
C VAL A 191 12.76 29.66 -38.72
N GLU A 192 13.81 29.28 -38.00
CA GLU A 192 14.41 27.95 -38.02
C GLU A 192 13.90 27.11 -36.83
N LEU A 193 13.53 25.85 -37.07
CA LEU A 193 13.18 24.89 -36.02
C LEU A 193 14.28 23.84 -35.90
N LYS A 194 14.99 23.82 -34.76
CA LYS A 194 16.01 22.80 -34.45
C LYS A 194 15.47 21.77 -33.46
N SER A 195 15.53 20.48 -33.82
CA SER A 195 14.98 19.37 -33.04
C SER A 195 16.06 18.38 -32.57
N TYR A 196 16.24 18.26 -31.27
CA TYR A 196 17.20 17.35 -30.63
C TYR A 196 16.50 16.32 -29.76
N GLY A 197 17.01 15.08 -29.76
CA GLY A 197 16.47 14.01 -28.91
C GLY A 197 15.17 13.37 -29.41
N GLY A 198 14.82 13.49 -30.70
CA GLY A 198 13.64 12.85 -31.29
C GLY A 198 13.59 11.32 -31.17
N GLY A 199 14.74 10.67 -30.94
CA GLY A 199 14.82 9.24 -30.60
C GLY A 199 14.42 8.89 -29.16
N THR A 200 14.12 9.88 -28.31
CA THR A 200 13.64 9.67 -26.94
C THR A 200 12.30 8.93 -26.96
N LEU A 201 12.25 7.80 -26.26
CA LEU A 201 11.07 6.94 -26.14
C LEU A 201 10.12 7.47 -25.07
N ILE A 202 8.85 7.63 -25.43
CA ILE A 202 7.77 8.15 -24.58
C ILE A 202 6.57 7.20 -24.66
N ASP A 203 5.83 7.02 -23.56
CA ASP A 203 4.62 6.20 -23.54
C ASP A 203 3.58 6.74 -24.52
N ARG A 204 2.93 5.87 -25.28
CA ARG A 204 1.94 6.26 -26.30
C ARG A 204 0.88 7.23 -25.77
N ALA A 205 0.36 7.02 -24.57
CA ALA A 205 -0.69 7.88 -24.01
C ALA A 205 -0.15 9.29 -23.68
N ILE A 206 1.10 9.37 -23.21
CA ILE A 206 1.79 10.64 -22.95
C ILE A 206 2.10 11.36 -24.28
N LEU A 207 2.55 10.62 -25.31
CA LEU A 207 2.84 11.18 -26.63
C LEU A 207 1.58 11.72 -27.32
N GLU A 208 0.44 11.04 -27.16
CA GLU A 208 -0.86 11.52 -27.67
C GLU A 208 -1.31 12.79 -26.93
N ALA A 209 -1.23 12.83 -25.59
CA ALA A 209 -1.57 14.02 -24.80
C ALA A 209 -0.62 15.22 -24.96
N LEU A 210 0.65 14.99 -25.28
CA LEU A 210 1.66 16.04 -25.52
C LEU A 210 1.52 16.74 -26.89
N SER A 211 0.69 16.22 -27.79
CA SER A 211 0.56 16.75 -29.15
C SER A 211 0.04 18.19 -29.20
N ASP A 212 -1.10 18.47 -28.57
CA ASP A 212 -1.66 19.83 -28.49
C ASP A 212 -0.79 20.79 -27.63
N PRO A 213 -0.30 20.42 -26.43
CA PRO A 213 0.63 21.24 -25.64
C PRO A 213 1.87 21.73 -26.42
N LEU A 214 2.58 20.83 -27.08
CA LEU A 214 3.80 21.19 -27.83
C LEU A 214 3.47 22.03 -29.07
N LEU A 215 2.35 21.75 -29.75
CA LEU A 215 1.89 22.58 -30.86
C LEU A 215 1.56 24.01 -30.41
N HIS A 216 0.87 24.16 -29.27
CA HIS A 216 0.49 25.47 -28.74
C HIS A 216 1.70 26.30 -28.28
N LEU A 217 2.68 25.67 -27.62
CA LEU A 217 3.92 26.35 -27.21
C LEU A 217 4.73 26.82 -28.43
N LEU A 218 4.83 26.00 -29.48
CA LEU A 218 5.52 26.40 -30.72
C LEU A 218 4.81 27.53 -31.45
N ARG A 219 3.46 27.52 -31.50
CA ARG A 219 2.69 28.66 -32.00
C ARG A 219 2.96 29.91 -31.18
N ASN A 220 2.89 29.86 -29.85
CA ASN A 220 3.11 31.04 -29.02
C ASN A 220 4.54 31.60 -29.15
N GLY A 221 5.54 30.71 -29.28
CA GLY A 221 6.91 31.09 -29.63
C GLY A 221 6.97 31.80 -30.99
N PHE A 222 6.24 31.35 -32.00
CA PHE A 222 6.17 32.01 -33.31
C PHE A 222 5.40 33.34 -33.29
N ASP A 223 4.20 33.38 -32.70
CA ASP A 223 3.27 34.52 -32.74
C ASP A 223 3.74 35.67 -31.84
N HIS A 224 4.10 35.37 -30.59
CA HIS A 224 4.41 36.35 -29.55
C HIS A 224 5.90 36.39 -29.17
N GLY A 225 6.62 35.26 -29.26
CA GLY A 225 8.06 35.21 -28.99
C GLY A 225 8.88 35.88 -30.10
N ILE A 226 8.82 35.34 -31.32
CA ILE A 226 9.63 35.83 -32.45
C ILE A 226 9.09 37.17 -32.97
N GLU A 227 9.94 38.18 -32.86
CA GLU A 227 9.73 39.54 -33.37
C GLU A 227 9.86 39.60 -34.90
N GLN A 228 9.32 40.65 -35.52
CA GLN A 228 9.49 40.86 -36.97
C GLN A 228 10.97 41.06 -37.36
N PRO A 229 11.41 40.64 -38.57
CA PRO A 229 12.82 40.73 -38.98
C PRO A 229 13.44 42.13 -38.85
N GLU A 230 12.65 43.17 -39.08
CA GLU A 230 13.03 44.58 -38.93
C GLU A 230 13.37 44.94 -37.47
N VAL A 231 12.55 44.48 -36.52
CA VAL A 231 12.75 44.69 -35.08
C VAL A 231 13.96 43.87 -34.59
N ARG A 232 14.11 42.64 -35.08
CA ARG A 232 15.28 41.80 -34.76
C ARG A 232 16.58 42.44 -35.25
N ALA A 233 16.59 42.98 -36.48
CA ALA A 233 17.73 43.72 -37.00
C ALA A 233 18.04 44.99 -36.17
N ALA A 234 17.03 45.74 -35.73
CA ALA A 234 17.20 46.90 -34.85
C ALA A 234 17.77 46.55 -33.46
N GLN A 235 17.50 45.34 -32.96
CA GLN A 235 18.08 44.80 -31.73
C GLN A 235 19.42 44.06 -31.93
N GLY A 236 19.96 43.99 -33.15
CA GLY A 236 21.20 43.25 -33.46
C GLY A 236 21.06 41.73 -33.46
N LYS A 237 19.83 41.19 -33.41
CA LYS A 237 19.54 39.75 -33.49
C LYS A 237 19.61 39.25 -34.95
N PRO A 238 19.86 37.95 -35.19
CA PRO A 238 19.74 37.38 -36.52
C PRO A 238 18.30 37.52 -37.06
N ALA A 239 18.17 37.91 -38.33
CA ALA A 239 16.88 38.16 -38.97
C ALA A 239 15.99 36.90 -39.12
N GLN A 240 16.57 35.71 -38.98
CA GLN A 240 15.85 34.45 -38.79
C GLN A 240 15.77 34.17 -37.28
N GLY A 241 14.55 33.97 -36.78
CA GLY A 241 14.31 33.49 -35.41
C GLY A 241 14.71 32.02 -35.24
N LEU A 242 15.08 31.63 -34.03
CA LEU A 242 15.41 30.26 -33.68
C LEU A 242 14.45 29.72 -32.63
N ILE A 243 13.77 28.63 -32.96
CA ILE A 243 13.05 27.79 -32.00
C ILE A 243 13.76 26.45 -31.88
N GLU A 244 14.08 26.04 -30.66
CA GLU A 244 14.81 24.82 -30.34
C GLU A 244 13.96 23.91 -29.45
N ILE A 245 13.81 22.64 -29.83
CA ILE A 245 13.21 21.61 -28.98
C ILE A 245 14.28 20.58 -28.61
N ARG A 246 14.48 20.33 -27.31
CA ARG A 246 15.36 19.28 -26.80
C ARG A 246 14.57 18.30 -25.93
N ALA A 247 14.69 17.01 -26.19
CA ALA A 247 14.12 15.97 -25.32
C ALA A 247 15.18 15.02 -24.79
N ALA A 248 15.17 14.77 -23.47
CA ALA A 248 16.09 13.89 -22.80
C ALA A 248 15.39 13.11 -21.68
N HIS A 249 15.85 11.88 -21.41
CA HIS A 249 15.37 11.10 -20.28
C HIS A 249 16.29 11.29 -19.06
N ARG A 250 15.71 11.64 -17.90
CA ARG A 250 16.44 11.96 -16.66
C ARG A 250 15.78 11.24 -15.47
N GLY A 251 16.41 10.16 -15.00
CA GLY A 251 15.92 9.38 -13.87
C GLY A 251 14.64 8.62 -14.21
N SER A 252 13.50 9.03 -13.65
CA SER A 252 12.16 8.48 -13.89
C SER A 252 11.28 9.38 -14.77
N GLN A 253 11.81 10.51 -15.25
CA GLN A 253 11.07 11.52 -16.01
C GLN A 253 11.71 11.75 -17.39
N THR A 254 10.88 12.05 -18.38
CA THR A 254 11.33 12.64 -19.65
C THR A 254 11.14 14.14 -19.57
N ILE A 255 12.23 14.87 -19.81
CA ILE A 255 12.27 16.33 -19.82
C ILE A 255 12.25 16.79 -21.28
N ILE A 256 11.31 17.66 -21.63
CA ILE A 256 11.17 18.26 -22.95
C ILE A 256 11.29 19.77 -22.78
N GLN A 257 12.32 20.35 -23.38
CA GLN A 257 12.58 21.78 -23.36
C GLN A 257 12.20 22.38 -24.72
N VAL A 258 11.42 23.45 -24.72
CA VAL A 258 11.08 24.27 -25.89
C VAL A 258 11.61 25.67 -25.63
N ARG A 259 12.54 26.14 -26.44
CA ARG A 259 13.18 27.46 -26.33
C ARG A 259 12.94 28.29 -27.58
N ASP A 260 12.70 29.58 -27.41
CA ASP A 260 12.81 30.60 -28.47
C ASP A 260 13.95 31.59 -28.19
N ASP A 261 14.33 32.37 -29.20
CA ASP A 261 15.25 33.52 -29.10
C ASP A 261 14.53 34.87 -29.28
N GLY A 262 13.28 34.94 -28.80
CA GLY A 262 12.34 36.03 -29.05
C GLY A 262 12.55 37.29 -28.21
N ALA A 263 11.47 38.06 -28.05
CA ALA A 263 11.41 39.19 -27.12
C ALA A 263 11.46 38.77 -25.64
N GLY A 264 11.10 37.51 -25.35
CA GLY A 264 10.78 37.05 -24.00
C GLY A 264 9.42 37.56 -23.50
N ILE A 265 8.91 36.96 -22.43
CA ILE A 265 7.65 37.36 -21.80
C ILE A 265 7.85 38.61 -20.95
N ASN A 266 7.08 39.66 -21.22
CA ASN A 266 7.13 40.92 -20.46
C ASN A 266 6.32 40.80 -19.15
N LEU A 267 7.03 40.86 -18.00
CA LEU A 267 6.44 40.72 -16.67
C LEU A 267 5.50 41.87 -16.28
N ASP A 268 5.69 43.08 -16.81
CA ASP A 268 4.87 44.24 -16.45
C ASP A 268 3.48 44.19 -17.11
N LYS A 269 3.39 43.63 -18.33
CA LYS A 269 2.11 43.27 -18.95
C LYS A 269 1.37 42.19 -18.15
N ILE A 270 2.10 41.24 -17.54
CA ILE A 270 1.51 40.23 -16.65
C ILE A 270 0.97 40.88 -15.37
N ARG A 271 1.73 41.77 -14.75
CA ARG A 271 1.29 42.55 -13.57
C ARG A 271 0.03 43.37 -13.89
N ALA A 272 0.02 44.08 -15.02
CA ALA A 272 -1.15 44.83 -15.49
C ALA A 272 -2.40 43.94 -15.61
N ARG A 273 -2.28 42.78 -16.27
CA ARG A 273 -3.41 41.83 -16.40
C ARG A 273 -3.83 41.19 -15.07
N ALA A 274 -2.90 40.96 -14.15
CA ALA A 274 -3.22 40.46 -12.81
C ALA A 274 -4.09 41.47 -12.01
N TYR A 275 -3.83 42.77 -12.15
CA TYR A 275 -4.69 43.81 -11.58
C TYR A 275 -6.10 43.81 -12.21
N GLU A 276 -6.19 43.71 -13.55
CA GLU A 276 -7.48 43.61 -14.27
C GLU A 276 -8.31 42.39 -13.84
N MET A 277 -7.65 41.27 -13.54
CA MET A 277 -8.29 40.04 -13.04
C MET A 277 -8.63 40.08 -11.53
N GLY A 278 -8.44 41.23 -10.87
CA GLY A 278 -8.85 41.43 -9.47
C GLY A 278 -7.93 40.78 -8.43
N ILE A 279 -6.71 40.40 -8.82
CA ILE A 279 -5.71 39.88 -7.87
C ILE A 279 -5.20 41.07 -7.03
N SER A 280 -5.22 40.91 -5.70
CA SER A 280 -4.84 41.95 -4.73
C SER A 280 -3.42 42.47 -4.93
N THR A 281 -3.25 43.80 -4.98
CA THR A 281 -1.99 44.53 -5.18
C THR A 281 -0.81 43.95 -4.41
N ASP A 282 -1.01 43.76 -3.11
CA ASP A 282 0.03 43.39 -2.15
C ASP A 282 0.64 42.02 -2.48
N LYS A 283 -0.13 41.13 -3.13
CA LYS A 283 0.36 39.82 -3.60
C LYS A 283 1.12 39.89 -4.92
N ILE A 284 0.84 40.89 -5.76
CA ILE A 284 1.52 41.07 -7.06
C ILE A 284 2.88 41.73 -6.85
N GLU A 285 2.99 42.66 -5.92
CA GLU A 285 4.27 43.30 -5.55
C GLU A 285 5.19 42.36 -4.76
N GLN A 286 4.64 41.42 -3.98
CA GLN A 286 5.40 40.41 -3.23
C GLN A 286 5.65 39.11 -4.01
N ALA A 287 5.06 38.93 -5.20
CA ALA A 287 5.22 37.73 -6.02
C ALA A 287 6.64 37.61 -6.59
N THR A 288 7.20 36.40 -6.55
CA THR A 288 8.44 36.12 -7.29
C THR A 288 8.16 36.06 -8.80
N GLU A 289 9.19 36.23 -9.62
CA GLU A 289 9.06 36.14 -11.09
C GLU A 289 8.43 34.80 -11.53
N ALA A 290 8.79 33.70 -10.85
CA ALA A 290 8.22 32.39 -11.09
C ALA A 290 6.72 32.28 -10.72
N GLU A 291 6.20 33.11 -9.80
CA GLU A 291 4.76 33.19 -9.53
C GLU A 291 4.04 33.99 -10.62
N LEU A 292 4.60 35.13 -11.02
CA LEU A 292 4.05 35.94 -12.11
C LEU A 292 3.98 35.13 -13.42
N LEU A 293 5.01 34.33 -13.72
CA LEU A 293 5.00 33.40 -14.87
C LEU A 293 4.04 32.22 -14.69
N ASN A 294 3.73 31.81 -13.46
CA ASN A 294 2.72 30.77 -13.21
C ASN A 294 1.28 31.27 -13.41
N LEU A 295 1.02 32.58 -13.29
CA LEU A 295 -0.30 33.17 -13.58
C LEU A 295 -0.73 32.98 -15.05
N ILE A 296 0.23 32.84 -15.97
CA ILE A 296 -0.01 32.62 -17.41
C ILE A 296 -0.88 31.38 -17.68
N PHE A 297 -0.84 30.39 -16.78
CA PHE A 297 -1.57 29.14 -16.89
C PHE A 297 -2.90 29.13 -16.12
N GLU A 298 -3.34 30.25 -15.55
CA GLU A 298 -4.64 30.37 -14.89
C GLU A 298 -5.77 30.54 -15.93
N PRO A 299 -6.95 29.93 -15.72
CA PRO A 299 -8.05 30.02 -16.67
C PRO A 299 -8.51 31.47 -16.85
N GLY A 300 -8.53 31.93 -18.10
CA GLY A 300 -8.82 33.32 -18.47
C GLY A 300 -7.60 34.23 -18.58
N PHE A 301 -6.39 33.79 -18.20
CA PHE A 301 -5.15 34.54 -18.41
C PHE A 301 -4.68 34.48 -19.87
N SER A 302 -5.47 35.07 -20.79
CA SER A 302 -5.10 35.24 -22.20
C SER A 302 -4.80 36.71 -22.50
N THR A 303 -3.58 37.01 -22.93
CA THR A 303 -3.08 38.36 -23.22
C THR A 303 -3.55 38.94 -24.56
N ALA A 304 -4.40 38.22 -25.30
CA ALA A 304 -4.91 38.67 -26.59
C ALA A 304 -6.17 39.53 -26.45
N GLU A 305 -6.08 40.81 -26.83
CA GLU A 305 -7.23 41.73 -26.92
C GLU A 305 -8.10 41.47 -28.16
N LEU A 306 -7.54 40.86 -29.21
CA LEU A 306 -8.27 40.35 -30.36
C LEU A 306 -8.20 38.82 -30.39
N VAL A 307 -9.36 38.18 -30.56
CA VAL A 307 -9.44 36.79 -31.02
C VAL A 307 -9.09 36.78 -32.51
N THR A 308 -7.85 36.41 -32.84
CA THR A 308 -7.46 36.15 -34.23
C THR A 308 -8.11 34.85 -34.72
N ASP A 309 -8.51 34.78 -35.99
CA ASP A 309 -9.14 33.57 -36.59
C ASP A 309 -8.25 32.31 -36.45
N LEU A 310 -6.94 32.52 -36.37
CA LEU A 310 -5.91 31.54 -36.03
C LEU A 310 -6.24 30.74 -34.76
N SER A 311 -6.94 31.35 -33.79
CA SER A 311 -7.25 30.83 -32.46
C SER A 311 -8.71 30.38 -32.30
N GLY A 312 -9.29 29.76 -33.35
CA GLY A 312 -10.71 29.38 -33.50
C GLY A 312 -11.39 28.45 -32.45
N ARG A 313 -10.85 28.35 -31.23
CA ARG A 313 -11.54 27.79 -30.03
C ARG A 313 -11.30 28.57 -28.73
N GLY A 314 -10.56 29.69 -28.74
CA GLY A 314 -10.26 30.47 -27.52
C GLY A 314 -9.37 29.72 -26.51
N VAL A 315 -8.43 28.91 -27.00
CA VAL A 315 -7.52 28.09 -26.20
C VAL A 315 -6.41 28.96 -25.61
N GLY A 316 -6.19 28.87 -24.30
CA GLY A 316 -5.09 29.53 -23.60
C GLY A 316 -4.00 28.56 -23.13
N MET A 317 -3.01 29.11 -22.42
CA MET A 317 -1.95 28.32 -21.77
C MET A 317 -2.48 27.46 -20.61
N ASP A 318 -3.65 27.79 -20.06
CA ASP A 318 -4.41 26.95 -19.13
C ASP A 318 -4.65 25.52 -19.67
N VAL A 319 -4.87 25.36 -20.97
CA VAL A 319 -5.02 24.04 -21.63
C VAL A 319 -3.69 23.27 -21.69
N VAL A 320 -2.54 23.96 -21.77
CA VAL A 320 -1.22 23.32 -21.67
C VAL A 320 -1.02 22.71 -20.28
N ARG A 321 -1.31 23.47 -19.21
CA ARG A 321 -1.24 22.96 -17.83
C ARG A 321 -2.26 21.83 -17.62
N THR A 322 -3.50 21.99 -18.09
CA THR A 322 -4.58 21.00 -17.93
C THR A 322 -4.24 19.67 -18.60
N ASN A 323 -3.74 19.68 -19.84
CA ASN A 323 -3.37 18.45 -20.55
C ASN A 323 -2.13 17.78 -19.94
N LEU A 324 -1.18 18.56 -19.41
CA LEU A 324 -0.03 18.01 -18.67
C LEU A 324 -0.46 17.38 -17.34
N GLN A 325 -1.33 18.03 -16.56
CA GLN A 325 -1.87 17.46 -15.32
C GLN A 325 -2.58 16.11 -15.55
N GLN A 326 -3.30 15.93 -16.66
CA GLN A 326 -3.92 14.64 -17.02
C GLN A 326 -2.90 13.50 -17.17
N VAL A 327 -1.67 13.79 -17.62
CA VAL A 327 -0.56 12.83 -17.72
C VAL A 327 0.45 12.96 -16.56
N ARG A 328 0.07 13.65 -15.48
CA ARG A 328 0.91 13.91 -14.29
C ARG A 328 2.25 14.55 -14.63
N GLY A 329 2.23 15.43 -15.63
CA GLY A 329 3.36 16.26 -16.02
C GLY A 329 3.27 17.66 -15.41
N GLU A 330 4.44 18.28 -15.29
CA GLU A 330 4.65 19.65 -14.82
C GLU A 330 5.15 20.52 -15.98
N VAL A 331 4.84 21.81 -15.99
CA VAL A 331 5.48 22.81 -16.86
C VAL A 331 6.11 23.93 -16.03
N LYS A 332 7.32 24.30 -16.39
CA LYS A 332 8.06 25.45 -15.84
C LYS A 332 8.42 26.41 -16.97
N VAL A 333 8.48 27.70 -16.65
CA VAL A 333 8.81 28.78 -17.59
C VAL A 333 9.95 29.60 -17.01
N GLU A 334 11.00 29.75 -17.80
CA GLU A 334 12.12 30.65 -17.56
C GLU A 334 12.14 31.65 -18.72
N THR A 335 12.31 32.94 -18.46
CA THR A 335 12.27 33.96 -19.52
C THR A 335 13.26 35.08 -19.22
N TYR A 336 13.87 35.61 -20.28
CA TYR A 336 14.85 36.68 -20.17
C TYR A 336 14.51 37.75 -21.21
N PRO A 337 14.13 38.98 -20.79
CA PRO A 337 13.75 40.05 -21.72
C PRO A 337 14.85 40.32 -22.75
N GLY A 338 14.52 40.16 -24.03
CA GLY A 338 15.45 40.31 -25.14
C GLY A 338 16.24 39.05 -25.52
N GLU A 339 16.29 37.99 -24.71
CA GLU A 339 16.96 36.71 -25.04
C GLU A 339 15.98 35.56 -25.35
N GLY A 340 14.70 35.72 -25.05
CA GLY A 340 13.63 34.76 -25.34
C GLY A 340 13.05 34.04 -24.12
N THR A 341 12.30 32.97 -24.38
CA THR A 341 11.66 32.14 -23.34
C THR A 341 12.05 30.65 -23.47
N LEU A 342 12.10 29.96 -22.33
CA LEU A 342 12.36 28.54 -22.19
C LEU A 342 11.22 27.88 -21.39
N PHE A 343 10.46 27.02 -22.05
CA PHE A 343 9.48 26.14 -21.42
C PHE A 343 10.13 24.78 -21.14
N THR A 344 10.12 24.33 -19.89
CA THR A 344 10.59 22.99 -19.50
C THR A 344 9.38 22.17 -19.03
N LEU A 345 9.05 21.14 -19.81
CA LEU A 345 7.97 20.19 -19.53
C LEU A 345 8.58 18.92 -18.95
N SER A 346 8.08 18.46 -17.82
CA SER A 346 8.52 17.22 -17.14
C SER A 346 7.37 16.22 -17.15
N VAL A 347 7.54 15.06 -17.78
CA VAL A 347 6.51 13.98 -17.79
C VAL A 347 7.08 12.67 -17.25
N PRO A 348 6.29 11.82 -16.57
CA PRO A 348 6.76 10.54 -16.05
C PRO A 348 7.12 9.55 -17.18
N PHE A 349 8.02 8.61 -16.91
CA PHE A 349 8.39 7.56 -17.88
C PHE A 349 7.19 6.68 -18.30
N THR A 350 6.25 6.43 -17.39
CA THR A 350 5.02 5.69 -17.67
C THR A 350 3.89 6.10 -16.74
N LEU A 351 2.65 6.10 -17.25
CA LEU A 351 1.44 6.34 -16.45
C LEU A 351 0.98 5.10 -15.67
N SER A 352 1.48 3.92 -16.02
CA SER A 352 0.93 2.65 -15.49
C SER A 352 1.48 2.23 -14.13
N VAL A 353 2.60 2.78 -13.68
CA VAL A 353 3.24 2.40 -12.41
C VAL A 353 3.70 3.65 -11.66
N LEU A 354 3.34 3.74 -10.39
CA LEU A 354 3.66 4.86 -9.50
C LEU A 354 4.29 4.32 -8.20
N ARG A 355 5.24 5.05 -7.60
CA ARG A 355 5.68 4.79 -6.23
C ARG A 355 4.69 5.44 -5.26
N VAL A 356 4.13 4.64 -4.35
CA VAL A 356 3.17 5.14 -3.36
C VAL A 356 3.54 4.73 -1.94
N LEU A 357 3.25 5.63 -1.02
CA LEU A 357 3.16 5.36 0.40
C LEU A 357 1.77 4.79 0.71
N VAL A 358 1.68 3.62 1.35
CA VAL A 358 0.39 3.04 1.78
C VAL A 358 0.20 3.22 3.29
N VAL A 359 -0.91 3.85 3.65
CA VAL A 359 -1.24 4.32 5.00
C VAL A 359 -2.69 3.98 5.36
N GLU A 360 -3.06 4.10 6.63
CA GLU A 360 -4.41 3.85 7.13
C GLU A 360 -4.94 5.06 7.92
N SER A 361 -6.22 5.37 7.76
CA SER A 361 -6.94 6.27 8.66
C SER A 361 -8.37 5.77 8.85
N GLN A 362 -8.79 5.64 10.12
CA GLN A 362 -10.07 5.08 10.59
C GLN A 362 -10.40 3.67 10.06
N GLY A 363 -9.40 2.91 9.62
CA GLY A 363 -9.55 1.59 9.01
C GLY A 363 -9.63 1.59 7.48
N LEU A 364 -9.67 2.75 6.83
CA LEU A 364 -9.48 2.84 5.38
C LEU A 364 -7.99 2.87 5.04
N VAL A 365 -7.54 1.88 4.27
CA VAL A 365 -6.21 1.87 3.65
C VAL A 365 -6.22 2.72 2.39
N ILE A 366 -5.24 3.61 2.23
CA ILE A 366 -5.15 4.65 1.19
C ILE A 366 -3.71 4.68 0.64
N ALA A 367 -3.56 4.99 -0.66
CA ALA A 367 -2.26 5.19 -1.31
C ALA A 367 -2.03 6.66 -1.67
N PHE A 368 -0.90 7.22 -1.26
CA PHE A 368 -0.44 8.57 -1.60
C PHE A 368 0.81 8.49 -2.50
N PRO A 369 0.96 9.31 -3.56
CA PRO A 369 2.18 9.36 -4.36
C PRO A 369 3.42 9.71 -3.51
N THR A 370 4.52 8.97 -3.64
CA THR A 370 5.75 9.27 -2.87
C THR A 370 6.33 10.64 -3.24
N ASP A 371 6.16 11.07 -4.49
CA ASP A 371 6.75 12.30 -5.04
C ASP A 371 6.11 13.61 -4.46
N GLU A 372 5.00 13.49 -3.74
CA GLU A 372 4.23 14.60 -3.13
C GLU A 372 4.46 14.72 -1.61
N ILE A 373 5.22 13.79 -1.02
CA ILE A 373 5.52 13.68 0.41
C ILE A 373 6.94 14.17 0.66
N ALA A 374 7.12 15.17 1.52
CA ALA A 374 8.45 15.60 1.95
C ALA A 374 9.02 14.70 3.04
N GLU A 375 8.22 14.38 4.06
CA GLU A 375 8.66 13.60 5.23
C GLU A 375 7.48 12.88 5.91
N MET A 376 7.78 11.83 6.68
CA MET A 376 6.86 11.26 7.66
C MET A 376 7.43 11.53 9.06
N VAL A 377 6.71 12.31 9.85
CA VAL A 377 7.11 12.71 11.21
C VAL A 377 6.31 11.94 12.24
N PHE A 378 6.97 11.51 13.32
CA PHE A 378 6.32 11.00 14.52
C PHE A 378 6.02 12.18 15.44
N PRO A 379 4.75 12.52 15.72
CA PRO A 379 4.41 13.69 16.50
C PRO A 379 4.64 13.45 17.99
N GLU A 380 5.82 13.80 18.49
CA GLU A 380 6.08 13.90 19.93
C GLU A 380 5.27 15.06 20.55
N PRO A 381 4.77 14.96 21.79
CA PRO A 381 3.85 15.96 22.36
C PRO A 381 4.41 17.38 22.43
N GLU A 382 5.73 17.52 22.54
CA GLU A 382 6.42 18.82 22.64
C GLU A 382 6.47 19.59 21.31
N VAL A 383 6.29 18.90 20.18
CA VAL A 383 6.34 19.47 18.81
C VAL A 383 4.94 19.94 18.33
N LEU A 384 3.90 19.73 19.14
CA LEU A 384 2.50 20.02 18.81
C LEU A 384 2.00 21.28 19.52
N CYS A 385 1.97 22.41 18.80
CA CYS A 385 1.30 23.62 19.28
C CYS A 385 -0.18 23.63 18.91
N THR A 386 -1.08 23.90 19.87
CA THR A 386 -2.50 24.12 19.57
C THR A 386 -2.80 25.62 19.54
N SER A 387 -3.27 26.15 18.42
CA SER A 387 -3.63 27.57 18.27
C SER A 387 -4.94 27.73 17.48
N ALA A 388 -5.82 28.62 17.94
CA ALA A 388 -7.13 28.91 17.33
C ALA A 388 -8.03 27.68 17.02
N GLY A 389 -7.81 26.55 17.70
CA GLY A 389 -8.54 25.29 17.46
C GLY A 389 -7.94 24.38 16.39
N GLN A 390 -6.78 24.73 15.82
CA GLN A 390 -5.99 23.87 14.93
C GLN A 390 -4.72 23.39 15.65
N THR A 391 -4.32 22.14 15.39
CA THR A 391 -3.03 21.61 15.81
C THR A 391 -1.99 21.93 14.75
N LEU A 392 -0.83 22.45 15.17
CA LEU A 392 0.29 22.83 14.33
C LEU A 392 1.51 22.00 14.75
N LEU A 393 2.17 21.39 13.78
CA LEU A 393 3.48 20.76 13.93
C LEU A 393 4.56 21.83 13.74
N HIS A 394 5.55 21.89 14.64
CA HIS A 394 6.78 22.64 14.38
C HIS A 394 7.75 21.79 13.55
N TRP A 395 8.06 22.20 12.32
CA TRP A 395 8.87 21.42 11.37
C TRP A 395 9.78 22.34 10.55
N ASN A 396 11.10 22.14 10.63
CA ASN A 396 12.12 22.95 9.95
C ASN A 396 11.91 24.46 10.11
N ASP A 397 11.81 24.91 11.37
CA ASP A 397 11.50 26.28 11.80
C ASP A 397 10.15 26.87 11.29
N GLN A 398 9.30 26.06 10.67
CA GLN A 398 7.98 26.45 10.15
C GLN A 398 6.83 25.80 10.94
N MET A 399 5.71 26.52 11.05
CA MET A 399 4.49 26.01 11.69
C MET A 399 3.56 25.41 10.63
N VAL A 400 3.39 24.10 10.68
CA VAL A 400 2.68 23.29 9.66
C VAL A 400 1.33 22.83 10.22
N PRO A 401 0.18 23.24 9.66
CA PRO A 401 -1.13 22.84 10.17
C PRO A 401 -1.37 21.34 9.94
N ILE A 402 -1.84 20.65 10.98
CA ILE A 402 -2.18 19.22 10.94
C ILE A 402 -3.68 19.05 10.68
N LEU A 403 -4.00 18.29 9.63
CA LEU A 403 -5.36 17.86 9.29
C LEU A 403 -5.53 16.38 9.64
N ASN A 404 -6.53 16.05 10.46
CA ASN A 404 -6.90 14.66 10.71
C ASN A 404 -7.86 14.18 9.61
N LEU A 405 -7.39 13.28 8.73
CA LEU A 405 -8.14 12.82 7.56
C LEU A 405 -9.51 12.21 7.93
N GLY A 406 -9.59 11.54 9.07
CA GLY A 406 -10.80 10.93 9.62
C GLY A 406 -11.91 11.90 10.03
N GLN A 407 -11.63 13.20 10.18
CA GLN A 407 -12.69 14.20 10.37
C GLN A 407 -13.48 14.50 9.07
N TYR A 408 -12.83 14.27 7.92
CA TYR A 408 -13.29 14.66 6.58
C TYR A 408 -13.69 13.48 5.68
N LEU A 409 -13.33 12.25 6.06
CA LEU A 409 -13.77 11.00 5.43
C LEU A 409 -14.88 10.36 6.27
N ARG A 410 -16.09 10.92 6.18
CA ARG A 410 -17.27 10.39 6.89
C ARG A 410 -17.94 9.27 6.09
N PHE A 411 -17.96 8.06 6.64
CA PHE A 411 -18.60 6.90 6.03
C PHE A 411 -19.97 6.64 6.64
N ASN A 412 -21.00 6.44 5.81
CA ASN A 412 -22.36 6.10 6.24
C ASN A 412 -22.52 4.63 6.69
N CYS A 413 -21.42 3.91 6.86
CA CYS A 413 -21.38 2.53 7.34
C CYS A 413 -20.16 2.34 8.27
N PRO A 414 -20.27 1.47 9.30
CA PRO A 414 -19.13 1.17 10.16
C PRO A 414 -18.05 0.44 9.34
N GLN A 415 -16.88 1.06 9.22
CA GLN A 415 -15.72 0.39 8.65
C GLN A 415 -15.26 -0.74 9.58
N ARG A 416 -14.97 -1.91 9.00
CA ARG A 416 -14.24 -2.95 9.73
C ARG A 416 -12.76 -2.67 9.54
N SER A 417 -12.01 -2.56 10.64
CA SER A 417 -10.55 -2.68 10.61
C SER A 417 -10.19 -3.95 9.83
N PRO A 418 -9.24 -3.89 8.87
CA PRO A 418 -8.95 -5.04 8.02
C PRO A 418 -8.28 -6.15 8.84
N GLU A 419 -8.87 -7.35 8.81
CA GLU A 419 -8.27 -8.58 9.37
C GLU A 419 -7.07 -9.01 8.50
N THR A 420 -5.90 -8.42 8.73
CA THR A 420 -4.69 -8.67 7.95
C THR A 420 -3.80 -9.75 8.56
N GLN A 421 -3.24 -10.61 7.71
CA GLN A 421 -2.15 -11.52 8.09
C GLN A 421 -0.79 -10.79 8.23
N GLU A 422 -0.70 -9.60 7.64
CA GLU A 422 0.44 -8.69 7.78
C GLU A 422 0.18 -7.69 8.90
N SER A 423 1.20 -7.46 9.74
CA SER A 423 1.24 -6.35 10.69
C SER A 423 1.68 -5.08 9.96
N PRO A 424 1.13 -3.88 10.27
CA PRO A 424 1.66 -2.63 9.74
C PRO A 424 3.14 -2.47 10.15
N LYS A 425 3.91 -1.73 9.36
CA LYS A 425 5.33 -1.44 9.70
C LYS A 425 5.45 -0.45 10.85
N ILE A 426 4.45 0.42 10.98
CA ILE A 426 4.33 1.45 12.01
C ILE A 426 2.87 1.39 12.48
N ASP A 427 2.66 1.00 13.75
CA ASP A 427 1.35 0.93 14.42
C ASP A 427 1.21 2.05 15.47
N VAL A 428 1.73 3.24 15.13
CA VAL A 428 1.61 4.47 15.93
C VAL A 428 1.13 5.62 15.04
N PRO A 429 0.29 6.55 15.57
CA PRO A 429 -0.14 7.71 14.81
C PRO A 429 1.05 8.54 14.32
N SER A 430 1.03 8.93 13.06
CA SER A 430 2.11 9.66 12.39
C SER A 430 1.55 10.82 11.57
N VAL A 431 2.41 11.74 11.13
CA VAL A 431 2.03 12.88 10.29
C VAL A 431 2.82 12.83 8.98
N LEU A 432 2.12 12.81 7.85
CA LEU A 432 2.73 13.02 6.53
C LEU A 432 2.88 14.52 6.28
N VAL A 433 4.09 15.01 6.03
CA VAL A 433 4.31 16.39 5.59
C VAL A 433 4.12 16.44 4.08
N LEU A 434 2.96 16.96 3.66
CA LEU A 434 2.52 17.05 2.26
C LEU A 434 2.64 18.48 1.76
N ARG A 435 2.90 18.64 0.45
CA ARG A 435 3.00 19.96 -0.17
C ARG A 435 1.67 20.41 -0.78
N GLN A 436 1.22 21.62 -0.46
CA GLN A 436 0.17 22.35 -1.19
C GLN A 436 0.75 23.65 -1.75
N GLY A 437 1.18 23.62 -3.01
CA GLY A 437 1.77 24.79 -3.70
C GLY A 437 3.05 25.31 -3.04
N LYS A 438 2.93 26.35 -2.22
CA LYS A 438 4.01 26.93 -1.39
C LYS A 438 3.93 26.58 0.10
N THR A 439 2.79 26.10 0.58
CA THR A 439 2.57 25.79 2.00
C THR A 439 2.69 24.29 2.26
N TRP A 440 3.23 23.94 3.43
CA TRP A 440 3.22 22.57 3.94
C TRP A 440 1.95 22.30 4.74
N ILE A 441 1.44 21.08 4.67
CA ILE A 441 0.32 20.60 5.49
C ILE A 441 0.68 19.23 6.05
N GLY A 442 0.48 19.04 7.35
CA GLY A 442 0.57 17.75 8.00
C GLY A 442 -0.72 16.98 7.82
N LEU A 443 -0.68 15.74 7.35
CA LEU A 443 -1.83 14.84 7.33
C LEU A 443 -1.64 13.74 8.38
N GLN A 444 -2.48 13.75 9.42
CA GLN A 444 -2.45 12.72 10.45
C GLN A 444 -2.99 11.40 9.91
N ILE A 445 -2.20 10.35 10.08
CA ILE A 445 -2.50 8.95 9.75
C ILE A 445 -2.41 8.08 11.00
N ASP A 446 -3.12 6.97 11.02
CA ASP A 446 -3.15 6.08 12.18
C ASP A 446 -2.06 5.00 12.10
N ARG A 447 -1.75 4.54 10.87
CA ARG A 447 -0.79 3.46 10.59
C ARG A 447 -0.09 3.64 9.24
N PHE A 448 1.08 3.03 9.10
CA PHE A 448 1.78 2.90 7.82
C PHE A 448 2.14 1.44 7.49
N TRP A 449 1.81 1.05 6.26
CA TRP A 449 1.95 -0.32 5.74
C TRP A 449 3.25 -0.53 4.96
N GLY A 450 3.74 0.51 4.28
CA GLY A 450 4.96 0.44 3.48
C GLY A 450 4.92 1.34 2.25
N GLU A 451 6.10 1.69 1.74
CA GLU A 451 6.24 2.18 0.38
C GLU A 451 6.22 1.00 -0.61
N GLN A 452 5.61 1.19 -1.77
CA GLN A 452 5.61 0.21 -2.87
C GLN A 452 5.37 0.85 -4.24
N GLU A 453 6.06 0.34 -5.27
CA GLU A 453 5.68 0.55 -6.67
C GLU A 453 4.35 -0.20 -6.94
N VAL A 454 3.31 0.50 -7.39
CA VAL A 454 1.97 -0.07 -7.63
C VAL A 454 1.46 0.26 -9.03
N ALA A 455 0.59 -0.60 -9.57
CA ALA A 455 -0.04 -0.38 -10.87
C ALA A 455 -1.27 0.53 -10.72
N VAL A 456 -1.28 1.65 -11.44
CA VAL A 456 -2.42 2.59 -11.47
C VAL A 456 -3.53 2.00 -12.34
N ARG A 457 -4.76 2.01 -11.83
CA ARG A 457 -5.97 1.65 -12.60
C ARG A 457 -6.97 2.79 -12.55
N PRO A 458 -7.40 3.37 -13.69
CA PRO A 458 -8.56 4.24 -13.72
C PRO A 458 -9.80 3.45 -13.26
N ILE A 459 -10.75 4.12 -12.63
CA ILE A 459 -12.05 3.53 -12.30
C ILE A 459 -13.02 3.97 -13.40
N GLU A 460 -13.25 3.08 -14.36
CA GLU A 460 -14.27 3.26 -15.39
C GLU A 460 -15.64 2.92 -14.80
N GLY A 461 -16.55 3.90 -14.73
CA GLY A 461 -17.86 3.74 -14.10
C GLY A 461 -18.78 4.93 -14.29
N ILE A 462 -20.07 4.72 -14.02
CA ILE A 462 -21.13 5.73 -14.18
C ILE A 462 -21.07 6.79 -13.05
N LEU A 463 -20.50 6.43 -11.89
CA LEU A 463 -20.26 7.34 -10.77
C LEU A 463 -18.83 7.90 -10.86
N PRO A 464 -18.65 9.23 -10.89
CA PRO A 464 -17.31 9.82 -10.83
C PRO A 464 -16.67 9.58 -9.45
N LEU A 465 -15.35 9.55 -9.42
CA LEU A 465 -14.58 9.50 -8.18
C LEU A 465 -14.82 10.77 -7.33
N PRO A 466 -14.86 10.65 -5.98
CA PRO A 466 -14.89 11.83 -5.11
C PRO A 466 -13.64 12.70 -5.31
N GLN A 467 -13.80 14.02 -5.20
CA GLN A 467 -12.68 14.97 -5.27
C GLN A 467 -11.60 14.64 -4.22
N GLY A 468 -10.34 14.57 -4.69
CA GLY A 468 -9.19 14.10 -3.91
C GLY A 468 -8.76 12.65 -4.20
N PHE A 469 -9.35 11.95 -5.17
CA PHE A 469 -8.91 10.62 -5.60
C PHE A 469 -8.69 10.54 -7.13
N ALA A 470 -7.48 10.13 -7.53
CA ALA A 470 -7.05 10.03 -8.93
C ALA A 470 -7.33 8.66 -9.58
N GLY A 471 -7.73 7.64 -8.80
CA GLY A 471 -7.95 6.29 -9.32
C GLY A 471 -7.92 5.22 -8.25
N SER A 472 -7.56 4.00 -8.64
CA SER A 472 -7.35 2.87 -7.74
C SER A 472 -6.03 2.15 -8.02
N THR A 473 -5.63 1.31 -7.07
CA THR A 473 -4.61 0.29 -7.26
C THR A 473 -5.05 -1.03 -6.60
N ILE A 474 -4.34 -2.11 -6.91
CA ILE A 474 -4.55 -3.43 -6.29
C ILE A 474 -3.25 -3.82 -5.60
N LEU A 475 -3.31 -4.02 -4.28
CA LEU A 475 -2.15 -4.40 -3.46
C LEU A 475 -1.79 -5.89 -3.63
N GLY A 476 -0.67 -6.31 -3.02
CA GLY A 476 -0.18 -7.69 -3.13
C GLY A 476 -1.16 -8.75 -2.62
N ASP A 477 -1.99 -8.41 -1.65
CA ASP A 477 -3.06 -9.26 -1.09
C ASP A 477 -4.38 -9.23 -1.90
N GLY A 478 -4.42 -8.50 -3.02
CA GLY A 478 -5.61 -8.34 -3.85
C GLY A 478 -6.60 -7.27 -3.36
N ARG A 479 -6.34 -6.56 -2.26
CA ARG A 479 -7.18 -5.43 -1.82
C ARG A 479 -7.11 -4.29 -2.84
N VAL A 480 -8.28 -3.77 -3.22
CA VAL A 480 -8.39 -2.53 -3.99
C VAL A 480 -8.23 -1.36 -3.03
N VAL A 481 -7.29 -0.47 -3.32
CA VAL A 481 -6.98 0.72 -2.50
C VAL A 481 -7.13 1.97 -3.36
N PRO A 482 -7.82 3.03 -2.88
CA PRO A 482 -7.93 4.29 -3.61
C PRO A 482 -6.57 5.00 -3.67
N LEU A 483 -6.27 5.57 -4.83
CA LEU A 483 -5.10 6.42 -5.05
C LEU A 483 -5.53 7.88 -4.88
N VAL A 484 -4.86 8.60 -3.99
CA VAL A 484 -5.12 10.02 -3.71
C VAL A 484 -4.60 10.91 -4.83
N ASP A 485 -5.32 12.01 -5.02
CA ASP A 485 -4.90 13.22 -5.73
C ASP A 485 -4.62 14.27 -4.64
N THR A 486 -3.35 14.45 -4.25
CA THR A 486 -3.03 15.14 -2.99
C THR A 486 -3.37 16.63 -3.06
N GLU A 487 -3.13 17.27 -4.20
CA GLU A 487 -3.47 18.69 -4.43
C GLU A 487 -4.98 18.91 -4.25
N ARG A 488 -5.82 18.18 -5.00
CA ARG A 488 -7.28 18.29 -4.90
C ARG A 488 -7.84 17.82 -3.55
N LEU A 489 -7.19 16.86 -2.89
CA LEU A 489 -7.58 16.45 -1.55
C LEU A 489 -7.32 17.59 -0.55
N LEU A 490 -6.12 18.16 -0.54
CA LEU A 490 -5.76 19.27 0.35
C LEU A 490 -6.58 20.53 0.08
N GLU A 491 -6.95 20.83 -1.17
CA GLU A 491 -7.90 21.91 -1.51
C GLU A 491 -9.26 21.70 -0.87
N ARG A 492 -9.84 20.49 -1.04
CA ARG A 492 -11.14 20.14 -0.47
C ARG A 492 -11.11 20.18 1.07
N LEU A 493 -9.99 19.82 1.68
CA LEU A 493 -9.80 19.85 3.13
C LEU A 493 -9.63 21.29 3.65
N SER A 494 -8.84 22.13 2.99
CA SER A 494 -8.60 23.51 3.43
C SER A 494 -9.85 24.39 3.27
N GLN A 495 -10.62 24.22 2.19
CA GLN A 495 -11.94 24.84 2.03
C GLN A 495 -12.93 24.40 3.12
N ALA A 496 -12.89 23.12 3.54
CA ALA A 496 -13.71 22.60 4.64
C ALA A 496 -13.22 23.02 6.04
N SER A 497 -11.97 23.47 6.16
CA SER A 497 -11.36 23.96 7.40
C SER A 497 -11.68 25.43 7.71
N GLN A 498 -12.13 26.21 6.72
CA GLN A 498 -12.53 27.59 6.94
C GLN A 498 -13.86 27.65 7.71
N PRO A 499 -13.94 28.38 8.84
CA PRO A 499 -15.18 28.49 9.61
C PRO A 499 -16.23 29.29 8.83
N ARG A 500 -17.48 28.80 8.80
CA ARG A 500 -18.62 29.36 8.04
C ARG A 500 -19.18 30.67 8.62
N THR A 501 -18.34 31.56 9.11
CA THR A 501 -18.73 32.73 9.91
C THR A 501 -19.24 33.91 9.06
N SER A 502 -18.98 33.92 7.75
CA SER A 502 -19.15 35.10 6.87
C SER A 502 -20.39 35.10 5.94
N GLN A 503 -21.18 34.02 5.87
CA GLN A 503 -22.39 33.98 5.03
C GLN A 503 -23.72 34.06 5.79
N LEU A 504 -23.76 33.64 7.06
CA LEU A 504 -24.97 33.81 7.90
C LEU A 504 -25.15 35.27 8.36
N ALA A 505 -24.05 35.96 8.69
CA ALA A 505 -24.08 37.37 9.10
C ALA A 505 -24.63 38.31 8.01
N ALA A 506 -24.29 38.08 6.74
CA ALA A 506 -24.79 38.88 5.62
C ALA A 506 -26.32 38.80 5.48
N THR A 507 -26.90 37.63 5.72
CA THR A 507 -28.35 37.40 5.63
C THR A 507 -29.13 38.08 6.78
N GLN A 508 -28.47 38.33 7.92
CA GLN A 508 -29.10 38.97 9.08
C GLN A 508 -28.86 40.50 9.15
N LEU A 509 -27.90 41.05 8.39
CA LEU A 509 -27.73 42.50 8.23
C LEU A 509 -28.66 43.10 7.17
N ALA A 510 -29.11 42.31 6.18
CA ALA A 510 -30.06 42.75 5.16
C ALA A 510 -31.52 42.83 5.65
N ALA A 511 -31.84 42.28 6.82
CA ALA A 511 -33.21 42.20 7.36
C ALA A 511 -33.59 43.35 8.32
N THR A 512 -32.64 44.23 8.67
CA THR A 512 -32.78 45.21 9.77
C THR A 512 -33.05 46.64 9.30
N GLN A 513 -33.57 46.79 8.08
CA GLN A 513 -34.04 48.07 7.53
C GLN A 513 -35.38 47.88 6.80
N LEU A 514 -36.49 48.06 7.54
CA LEU A 514 -37.84 48.51 7.10
C LEU A 514 -38.93 48.11 8.10
N THR A 515 -38.93 48.74 9.29
CA THR A 515 -40.10 48.72 10.20
C THR A 515 -40.28 50.09 10.86
N VAL A 516 -41.35 50.80 10.47
CA VAL A 516 -41.84 52.01 11.14
C VAL A 516 -43.37 51.93 11.16
N SER A 517 -43.95 51.79 12.35
CA SER A 517 -45.39 51.87 12.65
C SER A 517 -46.29 50.79 11.97
N GLU A 518 -47.43 50.35 12.54
CA GLU A 518 -48.01 50.48 13.88
C GLU A 518 -49.12 49.40 14.09
N HIS A 519 -49.64 49.29 15.32
CA HIS A 519 -50.91 48.63 15.70
C HIS A 519 -51.06 47.10 15.58
N GLU A 520 -51.27 46.47 16.74
CA GLU A 520 -52.19 45.33 16.95
C GLU A 520 -53.67 45.84 17.03
N PRO A 521 -54.73 45.01 16.99
CA PRO A 521 -54.75 43.55 17.23
C PRO A 521 -55.54 42.68 16.22
N SER A 522 -55.54 41.37 16.53
CA SER A 522 -56.36 40.25 15.99
C SER A 522 -57.91 40.49 16.06
N PRO A 523 -58.82 39.58 15.58
CA PRO A 523 -58.61 38.20 15.06
C PRO A 523 -59.52 37.76 13.86
N VAL A 524 -59.62 36.44 13.62
CA VAL A 524 -60.79 35.66 13.07
C VAL A 524 -60.87 35.30 11.57
N GLN A 525 -60.97 33.98 11.27
CA GLN A 525 -61.56 33.31 10.06
C GLN A 525 -60.91 33.57 8.66
N ALA A 526 -61.20 32.84 7.57
CA ALA A 526 -61.63 31.43 7.37
C ALA A 526 -61.39 30.99 5.88
N ALA A 527 -61.72 29.73 5.56
CA ALA A 527 -61.40 29.02 4.33
C ALA A 527 -62.03 29.52 3.01
N ALA A 528 -61.27 29.39 1.92
CA ALA A 528 -61.70 29.09 0.55
C ALA A 528 -60.48 28.65 -0.31
N LEU A 529 -60.57 28.06 -1.50
CA LEU A 529 -61.34 26.96 -2.11
C LEU A 529 -61.12 27.04 -3.65
N ALA A 530 -61.29 25.91 -4.37
CA ALA A 530 -61.07 25.71 -5.82
C ALA A 530 -59.58 25.81 -6.29
N SER A 531 -58.92 24.81 -6.91
CA SER A 531 -59.25 23.84 -7.99
C SER A 531 -59.15 24.43 -9.42
N PRO A 532 -58.94 23.63 -10.49
CA PRO A 532 -58.78 22.16 -10.62
C PRO A 532 -57.38 21.76 -11.19
N GLY A 533 -57.01 20.51 -11.54
CA GLY A 533 -57.65 19.19 -11.38
C GLY A 533 -57.32 18.21 -12.53
N SER A 534 -57.57 16.91 -12.30
CA SER A 534 -57.46 15.75 -13.23
C SER A 534 -56.06 15.13 -13.45
N HIS A 535 -55.89 13.79 -13.55
CA HIS A 535 -56.79 12.70 -13.14
C HIS A 535 -56.07 11.36 -12.88
N ARG A 536 -56.51 10.66 -11.82
CA ARG A 536 -56.72 9.20 -11.63
C ARG A 536 -55.66 8.18 -12.14
N GLY A 537 -55.31 7.16 -11.35
CA GLY A 537 -55.84 6.85 -10.01
C GLY A 537 -55.27 5.61 -9.32
N ASN A 538 -55.70 5.46 -8.07
CA ASN A 538 -55.47 4.33 -7.16
C ASN A 538 -56.80 3.54 -7.03
N PRO A 539 -56.81 2.28 -6.58
CA PRO A 539 -57.19 2.09 -5.17
C PRO A 539 -56.52 0.92 -4.41
N ILE A 540 -56.35 1.13 -3.10
CA ILE A 540 -56.67 0.23 -1.96
C ILE A 540 -56.29 -1.27 -2.12
N GLY A 541 -55.47 -1.91 -1.28
CA GLY A 541 -54.81 -1.48 -0.02
C GLY A 541 -54.97 -2.53 1.09
N ASN A 542 -53.99 -2.67 1.99
CA ASN A 542 -54.14 -3.44 3.24
C ASN A 542 -53.12 -2.96 4.30
N PRO A 543 -53.43 -2.96 5.61
CA PRO A 543 -52.54 -2.43 6.65
C PRO A 543 -51.59 -3.49 7.24
N MET A 544 -50.47 -3.01 7.78
CA MET A 544 -49.62 -3.64 8.82
C MET A 544 -49.50 -5.18 8.83
N SER A 545 -48.59 -5.72 8.02
CA SER A 545 -47.91 -6.98 8.33
C SER A 545 -46.60 -6.73 9.09
N THR A 546 -46.26 -7.60 10.04
CA THR A 546 -45.05 -7.50 10.89
C THR A 546 -43.73 -7.54 10.10
N PRO A 547 -42.61 -7.05 10.66
CA PRO A 547 -41.33 -7.01 9.97
C PRO A 547 -40.80 -8.42 9.68
N SER A 548 -40.97 -8.89 8.45
CA SER A 548 -40.43 -10.15 7.95
C SER A 548 -38.91 -10.16 8.07
N GLN A 549 -38.37 -11.01 8.96
CA GLN A 549 -36.92 -11.16 9.12
C GLN A 549 -36.33 -11.68 7.81
N ARG A 550 -35.33 -10.96 7.26
CA ARG A 550 -34.64 -11.39 6.03
C ARG A 550 -33.96 -12.75 6.28
N PRO A 551 -34.25 -13.79 5.46
CA PRO A 551 -33.70 -15.12 5.68
C PRO A 551 -32.17 -15.12 5.66
N THR A 552 -31.58 -15.91 6.54
CA THR A 552 -30.14 -15.99 6.77
C THR A 552 -29.56 -17.21 6.08
N VAL A 553 -28.57 -17.02 5.22
CA VAL A 553 -27.89 -18.08 4.45
C VAL A 553 -26.44 -18.18 4.92
N MET A 554 -25.96 -19.38 5.21
CA MET A 554 -24.55 -19.62 5.50
C MET A 554 -23.79 -19.99 4.22
N VAL A 555 -22.61 -19.40 4.00
CA VAL A 555 -21.69 -19.73 2.91
C VAL A 555 -20.40 -20.26 3.52
N VAL A 556 -20.07 -21.51 3.20
CA VAL A 556 -18.88 -22.23 3.67
C VAL A 556 -18.05 -22.62 2.46
N ASP A 557 -16.84 -22.06 2.34
CA ASP A 557 -15.94 -22.23 1.20
C ASP A 557 -14.55 -21.77 1.65
N ASP A 558 -13.48 -22.50 1.36
CA ASP A 558 -12.14 -22.15 1.87
C ASP A 558 -11.55 -20.91 1.14
N SER A 559 -11.84 -20.80 -0.16
CA SER A 559 -11.41 -19.73 -1.03
C SER A 559 -12.07 -18.40 -0.64
N VAL A 560 -11.27 -17.49 -0.09
CA VAL A 560 -11.69 -16.12 0.28
C VAL A 560 -12.43 -15.43 -0.87
N HIS A 561 -11.97 -15.62 -2.12
CA HIS A 561 -12.58 -15.04 -3.30
C HIS A 561 -13.96 -15.63 -3.61
N VAL A 562 -14.10 -16.97 -3.62
CA VAL A 562 -15.39 -17.62 -3.94
C VAL A 562 -16.41 -17.38 -2.82
N ARG A 563 -15.98 -17.51 -1.56
CA ARG A 563 -16.79 -17.18 -0.37
C ARG A 563 -17.32 -15.76 -0.41
N ARG A 564 -16.47 -14.77 -0.69
CA ARG A 564 -16.88 -13.35 -0.73
C ARG A 564 -17.76 -13.03 -1.94
N PHE A 565 -17.50 -13.66 -3.09
CA PHE A 565 -18.33 -13.53 -4.30
C PHE A 565 -19.74 -14.07 -4.10
N LEU A 566 -19.86 -15.30 -3.57
CA LEU A 566 -21.14 -15.90 -3.17
C LEU A 566 -21.90 -15.01 -2.17
N ALA A 567 -21.20 -14.53 -1.14
CA ALA A 567 -21.80 -13.66 -0.13
C ALA A 567 -22.34 -12.35 -0.73
N LEU A 568 -21.56 -11.66 -1.56
CA LEU A 568 -22.00 -10.42 -2.22
C LEU A 568 -23.20 -10.64 -3.14
N ASN A 569 -23.24 -11.76 -3.88
CA ASN A 569 -24.38 -12.10 -4.73
C ASN A 569 -25.65 -12.39 -3.94
N LEU A 570 -25.54 -13.07 -2.79
CA LEU A 570 -26.67 -13.34 -1.89
C LEU A 570 -27.13 -12.07 -1.14
N GLU A 571 -26.18 -11.25 -0.66
CA GLU A 571 -26.42 -9.93 -0.05
C GLU A 571 -27.19 -9.02 -1.03
N ARG A 572 -26.82 -9.02 -2.32
CA ARG A 572 -27.49 -8.25 -3.39
C ARG A 572 -28.95 -8.69 -3.63
N VAL A 573 -29.27 -9.96 -3.45
CA VAL A 573 -30.64 -10.51 -3.56
C VAL A 573 -31.46 -10.31 -2.26
N GLY A 574 -30.84 -9.80 -1.20
CA GLY A 574 -31.50 -9.39 0.03
C GLY A 574 -31.39 -10.38 1.20
N TYR A 575 -30.64 -11.48 1.04
CA TYR A 575 -30.35 -12.41 2.13
C TYR A 575 -29.40 -11.79 3.16
N GLN A 576 -29.50 -12.22 4.44
CA GLN A 576 -28.41 -12.01 5.40
C GLN A 576 -27.41 -13.15 5.25
N VAL A 577 -26.11 -12.87 5.16
CA VAL A 577 -25.11 -13.92 4.92
C VAL A 577 -24.17 -14.09 6.12
N ILE A 578 -24.00 -15.34 6.56
CA ILE A 578 -22.94 -15.75 7.49
C ILE A 578 -21.85 -16.45 6.67
N GLN A 579 -20.61 -16.00 6.78
CA GLN A 579 -19.47 -16.59 6.06
C GLN A 579 -18.62 -17.45 7.00
N ALA A 580 -18.26 -18.66 6.56
CA ALA A 580 -17.36 -19.56 7.26
C ALA A 580 -16.18 -20.03 6.38
N THR A 581 -14.99 -20.14 6.96
CA THR A 581 -13.73 -20.43 6.25
C THR A 581 -13.52 -21.90 5.92
N ASP A 582 -14.28 -22.78 6.57
CA ASP A 582 -14.17 -24.23 6.51
C ASP A 582 -15.33 -24.85 7.30
N GLY A 583 -15.44 -26.17 7.30
CA GLY A 583 -16.52 -26.85 8.00
C GLY A 583 -16.52 -26.68 9.52
N GLN A 584 -15.36 -26.56 10.15
CA GLN A 584 -15.28 -26.45 11.61
C GLN A 584 -15.74 -25.06 12.08
N ASP A 585 -15.30 -24.01 11.39
CA ASP A 585 -15.79 -22.65 11.57
C ASP A 585 -17.30 -22.53 11.27
N ALA A 586 -17.82 -23.31 10.31
CA ALA A 586 -19.26 -23.37 10.04
C ALA A 586 -20.05 -24.00 11.20
N MET A 587 -19.60 -25.13 11.76
CA MET A 587 -20.26 -25.78 12.90
C MET A 587 -20.17 -24.93 14.18
N GLU A 588 -19.04 -24.27 14.42
CA GLU A 588 -18.92 -23.27 15.50
C GLU A 588 -19.90 -22.11 15.31
N LYS A 589 -20.02 -21.57 14.10
CA LYS A 589 -20.94 -20.45 13.81
C LYS A 589 -22.41 -20.87 13.85
N LEU A 590 -22.76 -22.09 13.45
CA LEU A 590 -24.10 -22.65 13.64
C LEU A 590 -24.44 -22.74 15.13
N THR A 591 -23.54 -23.28 15.94
CA THR A 591 -23.73 -23.46 17.39
C THR A 591 -23.80 -22.12 18.13
N LYS A 592 -22.97 -21.14 17.74
CA LYS A 592 -22.89 -19.81 18.38
C LYS A 592 -23.95 -18.80 17.88
N SER A 593 -24.66 -19.10 16.78
CA SER A 593 -25.62 -18.16 16.19
C SER A 593 -26.92 -18.05 17.01
N ARG A 594 -27.23 -16.84 17.47
CA ARG A 594 -28.54 -16.50 18.07
C ARG A 594 -29.67 -16.36 17.03
N LYS A 595 -29.37 -16.45 15.73
CA LYS A 595 -30.36 -16.43 14.63
C LYS A 595 -30.44 -17.80 13.96
N PRO A 596 -31.64 -18.27 13.57
CA PRO A 596 -31.75 -19.46 12.74
C PRO A 596 -31.08 -19.20 11.38
N VAL A 597 -30.21 -20.11 10.97
CA VAL A 597 -29.78 -20.21 9.58
C VAL A 597 -30.88 -20.94 8.82
N ASN A 598 -31.32 -20.40 7.68
CA ASN A 598 -32.41 -20.94 6.89
C ASN A 598 -31.93 -21.83 5.74
N ALA A 599 -30.70 -21.65 5.27
CA ALA A 599 -30.03 -22.50 4.28
C ALA A 599 -28.51 -22.40 4.35
N MET A 600 -27.80 -23.40 3.84
CA MET A 600 -26.35 -23.42 3.70
C MET A 600 -25.93 -23.67 2.25
N VAL A 601 -24.89 -22.99 1.78
CA VAL A 601 -24.11 -23.32 0.57
C VAL A 601 -22.70 -23.70 1.03
N CYS A 602 -22.22 -24.88 0.66
CA CYS A 602 -21.01 -25.49 1.22
C CYS A 602 -20.13 -26.09 0.11
N ASP A 603 -18.82 -25.79 0.07
CA ASP A 603 -17.88 -26.58 -0.76
C ASP A 603 -17.65 -27.96 -0.12
N LEU A 604 -17.20 -28.89 -0.95
CA LEU A 604 -16.84 -30.24 -0.57
C LEU A 604 -15.39 -30.33 -0.10
N GLU A 605 -14.46 -29.68 -0.78
CA GLU A 605 -13.02 -29.78 -0.50
C GLU A 605 -12.58 -28.61 0.39
N MET A 606 -12.46 -28.85 1.71
CA MET A 606 -12.09 -27.83 2.69
C MET A 606 -11.16 -28.40 3.78
N PRO A 607 -10.28 -27.58 4.39
CA PRO A 607 -9.37 -28.03 5.44
C PRO A 607 -10.08 -28.29 6.78
N ARG A 608 -9.51 -29.17 7.59
CA ARG A 608 -9.97 -29.61 8.93
C ARG A 608 -11.29 -30.40 8.94
N LEU A 609 -12.38 -29.83 8.43
CA LEU A 609 -13.66 -30.52 8.24
C LEU A 609 -14.18 -30.23 6.83
N ASP A 610 -14.42 -31.31 6.07
CA ASP A 610 -14.85 -31.26 4.67
C ASP A 610 -16.38 -31.14 4.55
N GLY A 611 -16.88 -30.93 3.34
CA GLY A 611 -18.32 -30.74 3.11
C GLY A 611 -19.16 -31.99 3.41
N TYR A 612 -18.58 -33.19 3.34
CA TYR A 612 -19.27 -34.41 3.79
C TYR A 612 -19.39 -34.48 5.31
N GLY A 613 -18.34 -34.09 6.04
CA GLY A 613 -18.34 -33.98 7.50
C GLY A 613 -19.39 -32.99 8.00
N VAL A 614 -19.40 -31.76 7.45
CA VAL A 614 -20.42 -30.74 7.76
C VAL A 614 -21.83 -31.28 7.51
N LEU A 615 -22.07 -31.90 6.36
CA LEU A 615 -23.39 -32.43 6.02
C LEU A 615 -23.82 -33.56 6.98
N SER A 616 -22.91 -34.46 7.34
CA SER A 616 -23.16 -35.53 8.31
C SER A 616 -23.50 -34.97 9.70
N GLU A 617 -22.76 -33.95 10.15
CA GLU A 617 -22.93 -33.33 11.47
C GLU A 617 -24.20 -32.47 11.56
N VAL A 618 -24.54 -31.74 10.50
CA VAL A 618 -25.83 -31.03 10.36
C VAL A 618 -27.02 -32.00 10.36
N ARG A 619 -26.86 -33.22 9.85
CA ARG A 619 -27.93 -34.23 9.76
C ARG A 619 -28.06 -35.10 11.03
N SER A 620 -27.01 -35.23 11.83
CA SER A 620 -27.05 -35.90 13.14
C SER A 620 -27.70 -35.02 14.22
N HIS A 621 -27.49 -33.71 14.18
CA HIS A 621 -28.06 -32.75 15.14
C HIS A 621 -29.57 -32.53 14.93
N PRO A 622 -30.44 -32.80 15.93
CA PRO A 622 -31.89 -32.66 15.79
C PRO A 622 -32.36 -31.26 15.36
N GLN A 623 -31.64 -30.20 15.77
CA GLN A 623 -31.99 -28.82 15.48
C GLN A 623 -31.72 -28.40 14.02
N TRP A 624 -30.76 -29.03 13.34
CA TRP A 624 -30.35 -28.68 11.97
C TRP A 624 -30.63 -29.79 10.95
N LYS A 625 -31.21 -30.91 11.37
CA LYS A 625 -31.57 -32.04 10.51
C LYS A 625 -32.43 -31.65 9.30
N ALA A 626 -33.26 -30.60 9.43
CA ALA A 626 -34.10 -30.05 8.37
C ALA A 626 -33.47 -28.88 7.58
N LEU A 627 -32.27 -28.39 7.94
CA LEU A 627 -31.58 -27.29 7.27
C LEU A 627 -31.26 -27.68 5.81
N PRO A 628 -31.74 -26.96 4.78
CA PRO A 628 -31.34 -27.24 3.41
C PRO A 628 -29.87 -26.89 3.19
N VAL A 629 -29.11 -27.86 2.66
CA VAL A 629 -27.66 -27.73 2.39
C VAL A 629 -27.42 -27.95 0.90
N ILE A 630 -26.83 -26.97 0.23
CA ILE A 630 -26.46 -27.02 -1.18
C ILE A 630 -24.95 -27.25 -1.26
N MET A 631 -24.53 -28.34 -1.89
CA MET A 631 -23.11 -28.60 -2.15
C MET A 631 -22.66 -27.89 -3.44
N LEU A 632 -21.52 -27.22 -3.41
CA LEU A 632 -20.98 -26.43 -4.52
C LEU A 632 -19.47 -26.69 -4.69
N THR A 633 -19.07 -27.57 -5.59
CA THR A 633 -17.70 -28.14 -5.61
C THR A 633 -16.98 -28.05 -6.95
N SER A 634 -15.65 -27.99 -6.90
CA SER A 634 -14.71 -28.24 -8.00
C SER A 634 -14.97 -29.57 -8.75
N ARG A 635 -15.47 -30.61 -8.07
CA ARG A 635 -15.54 -31.98 -8.60
C ARG A 635 -16.87 -32.30 -9.28
N SER A 636 -16.83 -32.54 -10.59
CA SER A 636 -17.98 -32.96 -11.42
C SER A 636 -18.28 -34.46 -11.39
N SER A 637 -17.70 -35.23 -10.46
CA SER A 637 -17.83 -36.70 -10.45
C SER A 637 -19.20 -37.18 -9.91
N GLU A 638 -19.90 -37.99 -10.72
CA GLU A 638 -21.19 -38.59 -10.39
C GLU A 638 -21.17 -39.45 -9.11
N LYS A 639 -20.00 -40.01 -8.73
CA LYS A 639 -19.83 -40.71 -7.46
C LYS A 639 -19.99 -39.77 -6.25
N HIS A 640 -19.41 -38.56 -6.34
CA HIS A 640 -19.48 -37.56 -5.28
C HIS A 640 -20.87 -36.95 -5.18
N ARG A 641 -21.53 -36.72 -6.33
CA ARG A 641 -22.93 -36.31 -6.40
C ARG A 641 -23.85 -37.28 -5.65
N ARG A 642 -23.75 -38.59 -5.96
CA ARG A 642 -24.56 -39.62 -5.29
C ARG A 642 -24.30 -39.69 -3.78
N LEU A 643 -23.03 -39.62 -3.37
CA LEU A 643 -22.68 -39.63 -1.94
C LEU A 643 -23.27 -38.42 -1.20
N ALA A 644 -23.15 -37.21 -1.75
CA ALA A 644 -23.73 -36.01 -1.16
C ALA A 644 -25.26 -36.07 -1.05
N MET A 645 -25.96 -36.51 -2.11
CA MET A 645 -27.43 -36.64 -2.07
C MET A 645 -27.87 -37.75 -1.08
N ASN A 646 -27.15 -38.86 -0.98
CA ASN A 646 -27.42 -39.93 -0.01
C ASN A 646 -27.20 -39.48 1.45
N LEU A 647 -26.25 -38.57 1.69
CA LEU A 647 -26.04 -37.90 2.98
C LEU A 647 -27.07 -36.78 3.26
N GLY A 648 -28.03 -36.56 2.36
CA GLY A 648 -29.13 -35.60 2.54
C GLY A 648 -28.80 -34.17 2.12
N ALA A 649 -27.91 -33.97 1.14
CA ALA A 649 -27.78 -32.69 0.45
C ALA A 649 -29.08 -32.36 -0.31
N SER A 650 -29.48 -31.09 -0.28
CA SER A 650 -30.71 -30.60 -0.91
C SER A 650 -30.51 -30.26 -2.39
N ALA A 651 -29.29 -29.88 -2.78
CA ALA A 651 -28.89 -29.71 -4.17
C ALA A 651 -27.35 -29.89 -4.31
N TYR A 652 -26.88 -30.11 -5.54
CA TYR A 652 -25.46 -30.31 -5.85
C TYR A 652 -25.10 -29.62 -7.17
N PHE A 653 -24.11 -28.73 -7.12
CA PHE A 653 -23.60 -27.93 -8.23
C PHE A 653 -22.09 -28.09 -8.40
N SER A 654 -21.64 -28.10 -9.66
CA SER A 654 -20.21 -27.99 -10.00
C SER A 654 -19.81 -26.53 -10.20
N LYS A 655 -18.59 -26.15 -9.78
CA LYS A 655 -17.93 -24.90 -10.17
C LYS A 655 -17.30 -25.08 -11.58
N PRO A 656 -17.46 -24.12 -12.53
CA PRO A 656 -18.28 -22.91 -12.47
C PRO A 656 -19.78 -23.22 -12.57
N TYR A 657 -20.58 -22.44 -11.85
CA TYR A 657 -22.04 -22.60 -11.73
C TYR A 657 -22.77 -21.40 -12.36
N ASN A 658 -24.04 -21.58 -12.70
CA ASN A 658 -24.92 -20.47 -13.13
C ASN A 658 -25.59 -19.85 -11.89
N GLU A 659 -25.37 -18.56 -11.67
CA GLU A 659 -25.94 -17.80 -10.54
C GLU A 659 -27.46 -17.89 -10.44
N GLN A 660 -28.17 -17.74 -11.57
CA GLN A 660 -29.63 -17.72 -11.61
C GLN A 660 -30.23 -19.07 -11.20
N VAL A 661 -29.57 -20.17 -11.61
CA VAL A 661 -30.01 -21.53 -11.26
C VAL A 661 -29.73 -21.84 -9.79
N LEU A 662 -28.58 -21.40 -9.25
CA LEU A 662 -28.26 -21.52 -7.82
C LEU A 662 -29.24 -20.72 -6.96
N LEU A 663 -29.50 -19.45 -7.32
CA LEU A 663 -30.41 -18.55 -6.61
C LEU A 663 -31.86 -19.05 -6.66
N GLY A 664 -32.34 -19.51 -7.82
CA GLY A 664 -33.68 -20.08 -7.95
C GLY A 664 -33.86 -21.36 -7.13
N SER A 665 -32.84 -22.23 -7.10
CA SER A 665 -32.84 -23.44 -6.27
C SER A 665 -32.85 -23.12 -4.78
N LEU A 666 -32.03 -22.14 -4.36
CA LEU A 666 -32.00 -21.64 -2.98
C LEU A 666 -33.34 -21.03 -2.57
N GLN A 667 -33.96 -20.21 -3.43
CA GLN A 667 -35.27 -19.61 -3.18
C GLN A 667 -36.37 -20.68 -3.07
N SER A 668 -36.38 -21.68 -3.95
CA SER A 668 -37.32 -22.80 -3.89
C SER A 668 -37.16 -23.61 -2.60
N LEU A 669 -35.92 -23.86 -2.16
CA LEU A 669 -35.64 -24.57 -0.91
C LEU A 669 -36.11 -23.76 0.31
N LEU A 670 -35.82 -22.45 0.35
CA LEU A 670 -36.27 -21.55 1.42
C LEU A 670 -37.80 -21.43 1.48
N GLN A 671 -38.48 -21.43 0.34
CA GLN A 671 -39.95 -21.48 0.29
C GLN A 671 -40.51 -22.82 0.79
N SER A 672 -39.85 -23.94 0.47
CA SER A 672 -40.27 -25.27 0.95
C SER A 672 -39.96 -25.56 2.43
N ALA A 673 -39.05 -24.77 3.04
CA ALA A 673 -38.62 -24.92 4.43
C ALA A 673 -39.37 -24.01 5.42
N LEU A 674 -40.28 -23.17 4.93
CA LEU A 674 -41.21 -22.40 5.76
C LEU A 674 -42.45 -23.27 6.05
N PRO A 675 -42.84 -23.46 7.33
CA PRO A 675 -44.17 -23.98 7.64
C PRO A 675 -45.26 -22.97 7.22
N LEU A 676 -46.41 -23.50 6.79
CA LEU A 676 -47.64 -22.75 6.52
C LEU A 676 -48.28 -22.20 7.80
#